data_AF-A0A1B5L0U9-F1
#
_entry.id   AF-A0A1B5L0U9-F1
#
_cell.length_a   1.000
_cell.length_b   1.000
_cell.length_c   1.000
_cell.angle_alpha   90.00
_cell.angle_beta   90.00
_cell.angle_gamma   90.00
#
_symmetry.space_group_name_H-M   'P 1'
#
loop_
_entity.id
_entity.type
_entity.pdbx_description
1 polymer ?
#
loop_
_entity_poly.entity_id
_entity_poly.type
_entity_poly.pdbx_seq_one_letter_code
_entity_poly.pdbx_strand_id
1 'polypeptide(L)'
;MNKAGPELRLTPLDASALSPKTPCDRIKRSLAQIEQLISACKAPVSPPKSPSLVKFLRKDSNLAGFTAWDVDGKMDSMESQFKELKDIMSATLTERRGHEDALELAKARVSELEDHRKRLEEQNETLKADLGAARDEERRMRYELEKVTWQQSREIEDMNRRHRETVDDLSRQHRKAMDELSRELDQLKDDEAKEHQARLDGLARHYQQELEDERHKRDREIQDLRSRMGNEQQDLHLELQRKDRQLGDARSESDGLKGHLERERQLKSCLQTSIAELSASNTTLEAKINSLRSQLEFLESDSKAQSDSFSNMEGRLQEALAAADEARQKLIKEETERRVLFNKYQELRGNIRVMCRVRPASADERCRQAGISFPDDKTSAEIVLAGPEERNSLGAVSRKNYPFEFDRVFPPAVENEEIFGEIAQLVQSALDGYNVCIFCYGQTGSGKTYTMSSKDGMIPRATHMIYDTMTKLEEKSWEYTMEGSFVEVYNEELNDLLAPNDRAGDARSRKLEIRHDESRKQTTILNCRTVQLNSAPSVERILQEAQRNRSVAATKANERSSRSHSVFILKLVGENAATGERCEGTLNLVDLAGSERLKHSEAEGERMRETQNINRSLSCLGDVIEALGRGSGHIPYRNSKLTHLLQYSLGGNSKTLMFVMVSPLETHLKETLTSLRFATKVHNTHIGTAKAAKRIRAPE
;
A
#
# COMPACT_ATOMS: atom_id res chain seq x y z
N MET A 1 -3.60 64.52 -3.08
CA MET A 1 -5.04 64.28 -2.87
C MET A 1 -5.21 62.78 -2.63
N ASN A 2 -5.09 62.32 -1.39
CA ASN A 2 -6.19 62.09 -0.45
C ASN A 2 -7.29 61.17 -1.00
N LYS A 3 -7.33 59.92 -0.52
CA LYS A 3 -8.36 59.52 0.46
C LYS A 3 -7.96 58.23 1.18
N ALA A 4 -8.22 58.26 2.48
CA ALA A 4 -7.78 57.35 3.53
C ALA A 4 -8.93 56.50 4.06
N GLY A 5 -8.57 55.41 4.76
CA GLY A 5 -9.40 54.74 5.77
C GLY A 5 -9.43 53.20 5.65
N PRO A 6 -9.51 52.45 6.76
CA PRO A 6 -8.87 52.64 8.07
C PRO A 6 -8.08 51.41 8.53
N GLU A 7 -7.09 51.62 9.40
CA GLU A 7 -6.33 50.57 10.11
C GLU A 7 -7.21 49.84 11.14
N LEU A 8 -7.33 48.51 11.01
CA LEU A 8 -7.91 47.62 12.00
C LEU A 8 -6.85 47.24 13.05
N ARG A 9 -6.97 47.82 14.24
CA ARG A 9 -6.26 47.37 15.45
C ARG A 9 -6.77 45.99 15.86
N LEU A 10 -5.86 45.02 15.93
CA LEU A 10 -6.08 43.72 16.56
C LEU A 10 -6.13 43.88 18.08
N THR A 11 -7.31 43.62 18.67
CA THR A 11 -7.48 43.35 20.10
C THR A 11 -7.09 41.89 20.39
N PRO A 12 -6.32 41.57 21.44
CA PRO A 12 -6.10 40.19 21.84
C PRO A 12 -7.37 39.63 22.51
N LEU A 13 -7.79 38.44 22.08
CA LEU A 13 -8.85 37.65 22.68
C LEU A 13 -8.43 37.14 24.06
N ASP A 14 -9.31 37.34 25.04
CA ASP A 14 -9.24 36.79 26.39
C ASP A 14 -9.11 35.26 26.37
N ALA A 15 -7.97 34.78 26.87
CA ALA A 15 -7.75 33.39 27.22
C ALA A 15 -7.54 33.29 28.74
N SER A 16 -8.63 33.33 29.50
CA SER A 16 -8.62 32.96 30.91
C SER A 16 -9.91 32.24 31.29
N ALA A 17 -10.04 30.99 30.85
CA ALA A 17 -10.98 30.04 31.43
C ALA A 17 -10.28 28.70 31.61
N LEU A 18 -10.37 28.17 32.84
CA LEU A 18 -9.91 26.87 33.33
C LEU A 18 -8.51 26.85 33.98
N SER A 19 -8.44 27.40 35.21
CA SER A 19 -7.51 26.92 36.23
C SER A 19 -8.28 26.08 37.29
N PRO A 20 -7.67 25.03 37.86
CA PRO A 20 -8.33 24.15 38.81
C PRO A 20 -8.54 24.86 40.14
N LYS A 21 -9.75 24.72 40.70
CA LYS A 21 -10.17 25.32 41.98
C LYS A 21 -9.26 24.83 43.11
N THR A 22 -8.44 25.71 43.66
CA THR A 22 -7.62 25.42 44.83
C THR A 22 -8.41 25.70 46.13
N PRO A 23 -8.02 25.11 47.27
CA PRO A 23 -8.71 25.27 48.57
C PRO A 23 -8.84 26.72 49.06
N CYS A 24 -8.08 27.66 48.47
CA CYS A 24 -8.03 29.06 48.85
C CYS A 24 -9.30 29.85 48.49
N ASP A 25 -10.03 29.46 47.43
CA ASP A 25 -11.25 30.16 47.00
C ASP A 25 -12.47 29.86 47.90
N ARG A 26 -12.46 28.73 48.60
CA ARG A 26 -13.49 28.40 49.60
C ARG A 26 -13.37 29.29 50.84
N ILE A 27 -12.13 29.59 51.26
CA ILE A 27 -11.84 30.43 52.43
C ILE A 27 -12.19 31.90 52.16
N LYS A 28 -11.95 32.39 50.94
CA LYS A 28 -12.34 33.75 50.54
C LYS A 28 -13.86 33.94 50.50
N ARG A 29 -14.62 32.93 50.07
CA ARG A 29 -16.09 32.98 50.09
C ARG A 29 -16.67 32.93 51.50
N SER A 30 -16.09 32.14 52.39
CA SER A 30 -16.52 32.11 53.80
C SER A 30 -16.21 33.41 54.54
N LEU A 31 -15.08 34.05 54.25
CA LEU A 31 -14.75 35.37 54.80
C LEU A 31 -15.71 36.46 54.29
N ALA A 32 -16.06 36.45 53.00
CA ALA A 32 -17.04 37.39 52.44
C ALA A 32 -18.46 37.19 53.02
N GLN A 33 -18.83 35.95 53.35
CA GLN A 33 -20.11 35.64 54.02
C GLN A 33 -20.14 36.14 55.47
N ILE A 34 -19.00 36.09 56.17
CA ILE A 34 -18.85 36.61 57.54
C ILE A 34 -18.87 38.14 57.54
N GLU A 35 -18.25 38.81 56.57
CA GLU A 35 -18.32 40.27 56.43
C GLU A 35 -19.74 40.77 56.10
N GLN A 36 -20.52 40.02 55.30
CA GLN A 36 -21.93 40.32 55.07
C GLN A 36 -22.80 40.17 56.33
N LEU A 37 -22.52 39.16 57.18
CA LEU A 37 -23.21 38.96 58.45
C LEU A 37 -22.87 40.05 59.48
N ILE A 38 -21.63 40.55 59.49
CA ILE A 38 -21.19 41.65 60.37
C ILE A 38 -21.82 42.99 59.93
N SER A 39 -22.03 43.20 58.63
CA SER A 39 -22.72 44.39 58.10
C SER A 39 -24.22 44.41 58.43
N ALA A 40 -24.86 43.23 58.52
CA ALA A 40 -26.27 43.09 58.86
C ALA A 40 -26.60 43.38 60.35
N CYS A 41 -25.60 43.39 61.24
CA CYS A 41 -25.77 43.66 62.67
C CYS A 41 -25.73 45.16 63.05
N LYS A 42 -25.63 46.09 62.09
CA LYS A 42 -25.75 47.54 62.37
C LYS A 42 -27.19 48.01 62.19
N ALA A 43 -28.01 47.81 63.22
CA ALA A 43 -29.28 48.54 63.35
C ALA A 43 -29.00 50.02 63.74
N PRO A 44 -29.75 51.00 63.19
CA PRO A 44 -29.57 52.40 63.52
C PRO A 44 -30.16 52.70 64.90
N VAL A 45 -29.36 53.25 65.79
CA VAL A 45 -29.83 53.75 67.09
C VAL A 45 -30.59 55.06 66.86
N SER A 46 -31.91 54.99 66.85
CA SER A 46 -32.81 56.14 67.05
C SER A 46 -32.78 56.58 68.52
N PRO A 47 -32.76 57.89 68.85
CA PRO A 47 -32.70 58.36 70.23
C PRO A 47 -34.06 58.18 70.92
N PRO A 48 -34.14 57.70 72.18
CA PRO A 48 -35.36 57.79 72.96
C PRO A 48 -35.53 59.19 73.57
N LYS A 49 -36.78 59.64 73.46
CA LYS A 49 -37.38 60.91 73.83
C LYS A 49 -37.21 61.27 75.32
N SER A 50 -37.11 62.57 75.59
CA SER A 50 -37.31 63.17 76.92
C SER A 50 -38.71 62.87 77.49
N PRO A 51 -38.86 62.64 78.80
CA PRO A 51 -40.19 62.62 79.42
C PRO A 51 -40.71 64.06 79.58
N SER A 52 -41.91 64.28 79.06
CA SER A 52 -42.71 65.48 79.17
C SER A 52 -43.36 65.64 80.55
N LEU A 53 -43.42 66.90 81.01
CA LEU A 53 -44.22 67.50 82.09
C LEU A 53 -45.41 66.70 82.65
N VAL A 54 -45.41 66.49 83.97
CA VAL A 54 -46.61 66.16 84.75
C VAL A 54 -47.38 67.45 85.06
N LYS A 55 -48.70 67.43 84.81
CA LYS A 55 -49.65 68.55 84.94
C LYS A 55 -49.90 68.94 86.41
N PHE A 56 -49.94 70.24 86.69
CA PHE A 56 -50.48 70.84 87.91
C PHE A 56 -52.00 70.61 88.03
N LEU A 57 -52.48 70.33 89.25
CA LEU A 57 -53.88 70.46 89.65
C LEU A 57 -54.20 71.94 89.95
N ARG A 58 -55.33 72.45 89.44
CA ARG A 58 -55.87 73.80 89.70
C ARG A 58 -57.04 73.76 90.70
N LYS A 59 -57.41 74.95 91.16
CA LYS A 59 -58.04 75.37 92.43
C LYS A 59 -59.30 74.64 92.96
N ASP A 60 -60.01 73.80 92.21
CA ASP A 60 -61.38 73.37 92.62
C ASP A 60 -61.62 71.84 92.51
N SER A 61 -60.62 71.01 92.80
CA SER A 61 -60.76 69.54 92.80
C SER A 61 -60.98 69.00 94.21
N ASN A 62 -62.25 68.92 94.63
CA ASN A 62 -62.69 68.36 95.90
C ASN A 62 -62.45 66.85 95.97
N LEU A 63 -61.62 66.41 96.92
CA LEU A 63 -61.67 65.05 97.46
C LEU A 63 -61.23 65.10 98.93
N ALA A 64 -62.23 65.07 99.82
CA ALA A 64 -62.07 64.76 101.24
C ALA A 64 -61.91 63.25 101.37
N GLY A 65 -60.84 62.80 102.03
CA GLY A 65 -60.56 61.37 102.20
C GLY A 65 -59.17 61.14 102.75
N PHE A 66 -58.90 61.70 103.93
CA PHE A 66 -57.65 61.55 104.65
C PHE A 66 -57.64 60.18 105.35
N THR A 67 -56.76 59.26 104.94
CA THR A 67 -56.44 58.02 105.68
C THR A 67 -54.93 57.84 105.78
N ALA A 68 -54.48 57.80 107.03
CA ALA A 68 -53.20 57.40 107.63
C ALA A 68 -51.99 57.06 106.73
N TRP A 69 -50.84 57.65 107.09
CA TRP A 69 -49.50 57.22 106.69
C TRP A 69 -49.25 55.74 107.06
N ASP A 70 -49.24 54.87 106.06
CA ASP A 70 -48.76 53.50 106.16
C ASP A 70 -47.24 53.46 105.93
N VAL A 71 -46.49 53.29 107.02
CA VAL A 71 -45.02 53.24 107.03
C VAL A 71 -44.51 51.82 106.72
N ASP A 72 -45.34 50.79 106.92
CA ASP A 72 -44.96 49.38 106.78
C ASP A 72 -44.96 48.94 105.31
N GLY A 73 -45.95 49.38 104.51
CA GLY A 73 -45.98 49.08 103.07
C GLY A 73 -44.81 49.65 102.24
N LYS A 74 -44.16 50.72 102.74
CA LYS A 74 -42.95 51.28 102.10
C LYS A 74 -41.68 50.52 102.47
N MET A 75 -41.62 49.91 103.65
CA MET A 75 -40.47 49.11 104.09
C MET A 75 -40.45 47.76 103.37
N ASP A 76 -41.62 47.12 103.22
CA ASP A 76 -41.77 45.88 102.42
C ASP A 76 -41.44 46.10 100.93
N SER A 77 -41.82 47.25 100.37
CA SER A 77 -41.45 47.60 98.99
C SER A 77 -39.94 47.81 98.84
N MET A 78 -39.25 48.37 99.85
CA MET A 78 -37.80 48.55 99.83
C MET A 78 -37.06 47.22 100.03
N GLU A 79 -37.55 46.35 100.91
CA GLU A 79 -36.98 45.00 101.10
C GLU A 79 -37.18 44.11 99.87
N SER A 80 -38.33 44.19 99.21
CA SER A 80 -38.57 43.48 97.94
C SER A 80 -37.63 43.96 96.84
N GLN A 81 -37.44 45.27 96.70
CA GLN A 81 -36.49 45.84 95.73
C GLN A 81 -35.04 45.47 96.06
N PHE A 82 -34.68 45.42 97.35
CA PHE A 82 -33.33 45.03 97.77
C PHE A 82 -33.07 43.54 97.52
N LYS A 83 -34.08 42.69 97.72
CA LYS A 83 -34.02 41.26 97.41
C LYS A 83 -33.89 41.01 95.90
N GLU A 84 -34.67 41.73 95.10
CA GLU A 84 -34.59 41.66 93.64
C GLU A 84 -33.22 42.14 93.12
N LEU A 85 -32.68 43.23 93.69
CA LEU A 85 -31.33 43.70 93.38
C LEU A 85 -30.25 42.68 93.77
N LYS A 86 -30.41 42.01 94.92
CA LYS A 86 -29.50 40.95 95.40
C LYS A 86 -29.53 39.73 94.48
N ASP A 87 -30.70 39.33 94.02
CA ASP A 87 -30.87 38.20 93.11
C ASP A 87 -30.27 38.53 91.73
N ILE A 88 -30.50 39.73 91.19
CA ILE A 88 -29.86 40.21 89.94
C ILE A 88 -28.34 40.27 90.10
N MET A 89 -27.83 40.73 91.24
CA MET A 89 -26.40 40.79 91.51
C MET A 89 -25.78 39.39 91.63
N SER A 90 -26.51 38.41 92.16
CA SER A 90 -26.06 37.02 92.22
C SER A 90 -26.09 36.32 90.85
N ALA A 91 -27.08 36.61 90.01
CA ALA A 91 -27.19 36.12 88.64
C ALA A 91 -26.07 36.69 87.75
N THR A 92 -25.81 38.00 87.85
CA THR A 92 -24.72 38.64 87.09
C THR A 92 -23.33 38.17 87.52
N LEU A 93 -23.12 37.85 88.81
CA LEU A 93 -21.86 37.25 89.27
C LEU A 93 -21.67 35.82 88.76
N THR A 94 -22.74 35.03 88.61
CA THR A 94 -22.67 33.68 88.04
C THR A 94 -22.46 33.69 86.53
N GLU A 95 -23.12 34.60 85.80
CA GLU A 95 -22.86 34.83 84.38
C GLU A 95 -21.42 35.32 84.12
N ARG A 96 -20.92 36.25 84.93
CA ARG A 96 -19.54 36.73 84.85
C ARG A 96 -18.54 35.60 85.06
N ARG A 97 -18.79 34.71 86.03
CA ARG A 97 -17.95 33.53 86.27
C ARG A 97 -17.98 32.57 85.07
N GLY A 98 -19.15 32.33 84.48
CA GLY A 98 -19.27 31.53 83.26
C GLY A 98 -18.55 32.13 82.05
N HIS A 99 -18.56 33.47 81.91
CA HIS A 99 -17.78 34.17 80.90
C HIS A 99 -16.27 34.11 81.15
N GLU A 100 -15.84 34.17 82.41
CA GLU A 100 -14.43 34.00 82.80
C GLU A 100 -13.92 32.58 82.50
N ASP A 101 -14.71 31.54 82.81
CA ASP A 101 -14.37 30.14 82.50
C ASP A 101 -14.33 29.90 80.97
N ALA A 102 -15.28 30.48 80.22
CA ALA A 102 -15.27 30.40 78.75
C ALA A 102 -14.07 31.13 78.13
N LEU A 103 -13.64 32.25 78.74
CA LEU A 103 -12.44 32.98 78.32
C LEU A 103 -11.17 32.18 78.60
N GLU A 104 -11.07 31.47 79.73
CA GLU A 104 -9.94 30.58 80.01
C GLU A 104 -9.87 29.41 79.00
N LEU A 105 -11.00 28.77 78.70
CA LEU A 105 -11.05 27.69 77.71
C LEU A 105 -10.64 28.19 76.32
N ALA A 106 -11.09 29.38 75.92
CA ALA A 106 -10.70 30.00 74.65
C ALA A 106 -9.20 30.32 74.61
N LYS A 107 -8.62 30.82 75.70
CA LYS A 107 -7.18 31.07 75.82
C LYS A 107 -6.36 29.77 75.72
N ALA A 108 -6.80 28.70 76.38
CA ALA A 108 -6.16 27.40 76.28
C ALA A 108 -6.18 26.88 74.83
N ARG A 109 -7.31 27.02 74.14
CA ARG A 109 -7.44 26.60 72.74
C ARG A 109 -6.58 27.42 71.79
N VAL A 110 -6.45 28.73 72.02
CA VAL A 110 -5.56 29.59 71.24
C VAL A 110 -4.09 29.16 71.43
N SER A 111 -3.68 28.88 72.67
CA SER A 111 -2.33 28.38 72.96
C SER A 111 -2.03 27.06 72.23
N GLU A 112 -2.96 26.10 72.26
CA GLU A 112 -2.79 24.83 71.53
C GLU A 112 -2.64 25.03 70.01
N LEU A 113 -3.44 25.94 69.44
CA LEU A 113 -3.39 26.24 68.01
C LEU A 113 -2.09 26.96 67.62
N GLU A 114 -1.57 27.83 68.48
CA GLU A 114 -0.26 28.46 68.30
C GLU A 114 0.88 27.44 68.31
N ASP A 115 0.82 26.44 69.20
CA ASP A 115 1.81 25.36 69.25
C ASP A 115 1.72 24.43 68.02
N HIS A 116 0.52 24.20 67.49
CA HIS A 116 0.35 23.46 66.24
C HIS A 116 0.88 24.26 65.04
N ARG A 117 0.64 25.58 65.02
CA ARG A 117 1.15 26.47 63.97
C ARG A 117 2.68 26.45 63.94
N LYS A 118 3.34 26.55 65.10
CA LYS A 118 4.80 26.47 65.22
C LYS A 118 5.35 25.14 64.71
N ARG A 119 4.75 24.02 65.10
CA ARG A 119 5.14 22.68 64.61
C ARG A 119 5.01 22.55 63.09
N LEU A 120 3.95 23.10 62.51
CA LEU A 120 3.75 23.10 61.05
C LEU A 120 4.70 24.04 60.32
N GLU A 121 5.10 25.15 60.94
CA GLU A 121 6.13 26.06 60.41
C GLU A 121 7.49 25.35 60.37
N GLU A 122 7.88 24.68 61.46
CA GLU A 122 9.13 23.89 61.53
C GLU A 122 9.15 22.77 60.47
N GLN A 123 8.05 22.01 60.34
CA GLN A 123 7.94 20.97 59.32
C GLN A 123 8.00 21.52 57.88
N ASN A 124 7.45 22.70 57.63
CA ASN A 124 7.55 23.33 56.32
C ASN A 124 9.00 23.74 56.00
N GLU A 125 9.74 24.24 56.98
CA GLU A 125 11.14 24.60 56.77
C GLU A 125 12.02 23.36 56.53
N THR A 126 11.78 22.24 57.22
CA THR A 126 12.49 20.98 56.93
C THR A 126 12.16 20.46 55.52
N LEU A 127 10.88 20.46 55.14
CA LEU A 127 10.47 20.02 53.80
C LEU A 127 11.03 20.92 52.68
N LYS A 128 11.16 22.23 52.92
CA LYS A 128 11.82 23.15 51.98
C LYS A 128 13.30 22.83 51.84
N ALA A 129 13.98 22.51 52.93
CA ALA A 129 15.39 22.12 52.91
C ALA A 129 15.59 20.81 52.12
N ASP A 130 14.77 19.79 52.39
CA ASP A 130 14.81 18.49 51.70
C ASP A 130 14.54 18.65 50.19
N LEU A 131 13.56 19.49 49.84
CA LEU A 131 13.22 19.78 48.44
C LEU A 131 14.33 20.57 47.74
N GLY A 132 15.08 21.40 48.46
CA GLY A 132 16.30 22.04 47.98
C GLY A 132 17.39 21.02 47.69
N ALA A 133 17.66 20.11 48.62
CA ALA A 133 18.67 19.05 48.46
C ALA A 133 18.35 18.12 47.27
N ALA A 134 17.09 17.69 47.14
CA ALA A 134 16.65 16.85 46.02
C ALA A 134 16.81 17.55 44.65
N ARG A 135 16.54 18.87 44.58
CA ARG A 135 16.76 19.67 43.36
C ARG A 135 18.24 19.77 43.00
N ASP A 136 19.11 19.86 43.98
CA ASP A 136 20.56 19.92 43.74
C ASP A 136 21.12 18.56 43.31
N GLU A 137 20.61 17.46 43.86
CA GLU A 137 20.92 16.10 43.38
C GLU A 137 20.43 15.89 41.94
N GLU A 138 19.20 16.33 41.62
CA GLU A 138 18.67 16.26 40.26
C GLU A 138 19.57 17.01 39.26
N ARG A 139 20.05 18.21 39.63
CA ARG A 139 20.97 18.98 38.80
C ARG A 139 22.30 18.26 38.58
N ARG A 140 22.86 17.62 39.61
CA ARG A 140 24.10 16.84 39.48
C ARG A 140 23.91 15.64 38.54
N MET A 141 22.83 14.89 38.73
CA MET A 141 22.51 13.73 37.89
C MET A 141 22.28 14.14 36.43
N ARG A 142 21.61 15.26 36.19
CA ARG A 142 21.42 15.80 34.83
C ARG A 142 22.75 16.15 34.17
N TYR A 143 23.67 16.79 34.89
CA TYR A 143 25.01 17.12 34.38
C TYR A 143 25.83 15.87 34.05
N GLU A 144 25.79 14.84 34.90
CA GLU A 144 26.46 13.56 34.63
C GLU A 144 25.87 12.85 33.41
N LEU A 145 24.54 12.85 33.27
CA LEU A 145 23.85 12.29 32.12
C LEU A 145 24.24 13.02 30.82
N GLU A 146 24.30 14.35 30.85
CA GLU A 146 24.71 15.17 29.71
C GLU A 146 26.18 14.90 29.32
N LYS A 147 27.05 14.73 30.32
CA LYS A 147 28.45 14.35 30.08
C LYS A 147 28.59 12.97 29.42
N VAL A 148 27.86 11.96 29.91
CA VAL A 148 27.92 10.60 29.36
C VAL A 148 27.31 10.54 27.95
N THR A 149 26.18 11.21 27.74
CA THR A 149 25.53 11.27 26.42
C THR A 149 26.41 11.98 25.40
N TRP A 150 27.12 13.04 25.78
CA TRP A 150 28.10 13.70 24.91
C TRP A 150 29.27 12.78 24.54
N GLN A 151 29.80 12.03 25.52
CA GLN A 151 30.87 11.05 25.28
C GLN A 151 30.43 9.94 24.31
N GLN A 152 29.26 9.34 24.55
CA GLN A 152 28.71 8.30 23.68
C GLN A 152 28.43 8.83 22.27
N SER A 153 27.91 10.06 22.14
CA SER A 153 27.65 10.68 20.84
C SER A 153 28.94 10.82 20.04
N ARG A 154 30.03 11.23 20.70
CA ARG A 154 31.34 11.36 20.07
C ARG A 154 31.94 10.02 19.64
N GLU A 155 31.78 8.98 20.46
CA GLU A 155 32.22 7.62 20.10
C GLU A 155 31.43 7.07 18.90
N ILE A 156 30.11 7.30 18.86
CA ILE A 156 29.26 6.92 17.73
C ILE A 156 29.68 7.66 16.46
N GLU A 157 29.98 8.96 16.54
CA GLU A 157 30.47 9.74 15.40
C GLU A 157 31.81 9.23 14.86
N ASP A 158 32.76 8.92 15.75
CA ASP A 158 34.06 8.36 15.36
C ASP A 158 33.92 6.95 14.75
N MET A 159 33.03 6.10 15.29
CA MET A 159 32.73 4.80 14.69
C MET A 159 32.06 4.93 13.32
N ASN A 160 31.10 5.84 13.18
CA ASN A 160 30.43 6.10 11.91
C ASN A 160 31.40 6.67 10.86
N ARG A 161 32.37 7.50 11.26
CA ARG A 161 33.43 7.99 10.37
C ARG A 161 34.27 6.83 9.84
N ARG A 162 34.76 5.96 10.72
CA ARG A 162 35.54 4.76 10.33
C ARG A 162 34.74 3.83 9.43
N HIS A 163 33.46 3.61 9.75
CA HIS A 163 32.61 2.78 8.92
C HIS A 163 32.44 3.37 7.52
N ARG A 164 32.21 4.68 7.41
CA ARG A 164 32.12 5.39 6.12
C ARG A 164 33.41 5.23 5.30
N GLU A 165 34.58 5.39 5.92
CA GLU A 165 35.87 5.18 5.27
C GLU A 165 36.00 3.75 4.73
N THR A 166 35.64 2.73 5.52
CA THR A 166 35.69 1.33 5.06
C THR A 166 34.71 1.03 3.93
N VAL A 167 33.51 1.61 3.96
CA VAL A 167 32.49 1.45 2.91
C VAL A 167 32.96 2.13 1.61
N ASP A 168 33.57 3.31 1.71
CA ASP A 168 34.12 4.02 0.55
C ASP A 168 35.30 3.25 -0.07
N ASP A 169 36.17 2.66 0.75
CA ASP A 169 37.28 1.82 0.28
C ASP A 169 36.79 0.55 -0.41
N LEU A 170 35.84 -0.18 0.18
CA LEU A 170 35.23 -1.36 -0.44
C LEU A 170 34.51 -0.99 -1.75
N SER A 171 33.81 0.15 -1.77
CA SER A 171 33.14 0.64 -2.98
C SER A 171 34.13 1.01 -4.08
N ARG A 172 35.30 1.56 -3.73
CA ARG A 172 36.40 1.83 -4.68
C ARG A 172 36.99 0.53 -5.23
N GLN A 173 37.21 -0.47 -4.39
CA GLN A 173 37.72 -1.78 -4.81
C GLN A 173 36.73 -2.48 -5.74
N HIS A 174 35.44 -2.46 -5.41
CA HIS A 174 34.40 -3.06 -6.23
C HIS A 174 34.30 -2.38 -7.60
N ARG A 175 34.36 -1.04 -7.67
CA ARG A 175 34.40 -0.31 -8.96
C ARG A 175 35.59 -0.72 -9.82
N LYS A 176 36.79 -0.81 -9.25
CA LYS A 176 37.98 -1.25 -9.98
C LYS A 176 37.83 -2.67 -10.53
N ALA A 177 37.33 -3.60 -9.72
CA ALA A 177 37.09 -4.98 -10.15
C ALA A 177 36.04 -5.07 -11.27
N MET A 178 34.97 -4.27 -11.20
CA MET A 178 33.96 -4.20 -12.26
C MET A 178 34.52 -3.61 -13.56
N ASP A 179 35.35 -2.57 -13.48
CA ASP A 179 36.01 -1.98 -14.64
C ASP A 179 37.01 -2.96 -15.30
N GLU A 180 37.75 -3.74 -14.49
CA GLU A 180 38.64 -4.80 -14.99
C GLU A 180 37.84 -5.91 -15.69
N LEU A 181 36.77 -6.41 -15.07
CA LEU A 181 35.92 -7.45 -15.65
C LEU A 181 35.23 -6.97 -16.95
N SER A 182 34.82 -5.71 -17.01
CA SER A 182 34.24 -5.13 -18.23
C SER A 182 35.26 -5.06 -19.36
N ARG A 183 36.52 -4.71 -19.06
CA ARG A 183 37.59 -4.69 -20.07
C ARG A 183 37.93 -6.09 -20.58
N GLU A 184 37.98 -7.09 -19.70
CA GLU A 184 38.17 -8.49 -20.11
C GLU A 184 37.03 -8.98 -21.00
N LEU A 185 35.79 -8.63 -20.66
CA LEU A 185 34.63 -8.98 -21.47
C LEU A 185 34.66 -8.32 -22.86
N ASP A 186 35.04 -7.04 -22.93
CA ASP A 186 35.15 -6.34 -24.21
C ASP A 186 36.29 -6.89 -25.07
N GLN A 187 37.42 -7.29 -24.47
CA GLN A 187 38.51 -7.98 -25.18
C GLN A 187 38.05 -9.32 -25.75
N LEU A 188 37.34 -10.14 -24.96
CA LEU A 188 36.81 -11.42 -25.44
C LEU A 188 35.81 -11.24 -26.60
N LYS A 189 34.93 -10.24 -26.52
CA LYS A 189 34.01 -9.91 -27.61
C LYS A 189 34.74 -9.48 -28.88
N ASP A 190 35.76 -8.64 -28.76
CA ASP A 190 36.55 -8.17 -29.90
C ASP A 190 37.31 -9.34 -30.55
N ASP A 191 37.83 -10.27 -29.76
CA ASP A 191 38.55 -11.43 -30.28
C ASP A 191 37.61 -12.45 -30.94
N GLU A 192 36.43 -12.70 -30.37
CA GLU A 192 35.40 -13.54 -30.97
C GLU A 192 34.87 -12.91 -32.28
N ALA A 193 34.67 -11.59 -32.31
CA ALA A 193 34.27 -10.86 -33.52
C ALA A 193 35.34 -10.94 -34.62
N LYS A 194 36.63 -10.80 -34.29
CA LYS A 194 37.73 -10.98 -35.25
C LYS A 194 37.78 -12.40 -35.79
N GLU A 195 37.56 -13.40 -34.94
CA GLU A 195 37.56 -14.80 -35.38
C GLU A 195 36.39 -15.09 -36.32
N HIS A 196 35.19 -14.61 -36.01
CA HIS A 196 34.03 -14.71 -36.89
C HIS A 196 34.25 -14.00 -38.22
N GLN A 197 34.81 -12.79 -38.19
CA GLN A 197 35.14 -12.03 -39.39
C GLN A 197 36.17 -12.78 -40.26
N ALA A 198 37.22 -13.34 -39.65
CA ALA A 198 38.22 -14.13 -40.36
C ALA A 198 37.64 -15.41 -41.00
N ARG A 199 36.68 -16.07 -40.33
CA ARG A 199 35.95 -17.21 -40.91
C ARG A 199 35.09 -16.78 -42.09
N LEU A 200 34.37 -15.66 -41.98
CA LEU A 200 33.56 -15.11 -43.07
C LEU A 200 34.42 -14.71 -44.27
N ASP A 201 35.53 -14.01 -44.04
CA ASP A 201 36.47 -13.60 -45.09
C ASP A 201 37.18 -14.81 -45.73
N GLY A 202 37.43 -15.87 -44.95
CA GLY A 202 37.93 -17.15 -45.46
C GLY A 202 36.93 -17.84 -46.39
N LEU A 203 35.67 -17.90 -45.97
CA LEU A 203 34.59 -18.49 -46.75
C LEU A 203 34.27 -17.68 -48.03
N ALA A 204 34.27 -16.35 -47.92
CA ALA A 204 34.08 -15.46 -49.06
C ALA A 204 35.19 -15.62 -50.12
N ARG A 205 36.46 -15.71 -49.69
CA ARG A 205 37.59 -15.98 -50.58
C ARG A 205 37.48 -17.34 -51.27
N HIS A 206 37.05 -18.37 -50.54
CA HIS A 206 36.85 -19.70 -51.11
C HIS A 206 35.81 -19.69 -52.24
N TYR A 207 34.64 -19.07 -51.99
CA TYR A 207 33.60 -18.96 -53.02
C TYR A 207 33.99 -18.04 -54.18
N GLN A 208 34.74 -16.96 -53.94
CA GLN A 208 35.28 -16.13 -55.02
C GLN A 208 36.23 -16.91 -55.91
N GLN A 209 37.09 -17.73 -55.32
CA GLN A 209 38.03 -18.56 -56.07
C GLN A 209 37.30 -19.63 -56.91
N GLU A 210 36.28 -20.30 -56.36
CA GLU A 210 35.46 -21.24 -57.14
C GLU A 210 34.76 -20.55 -58.31
N LEU A 211 34.27 -19.32 -58.11
CA LEU A 211 33.59 -18.54 -59.14
C LEU A 211 34.55 -18.08 -60.24
N GLU A 212 35.79 -17.69 -59.88
CA GLU A 212 36.85 -17.35 -60.81
C GLU A 212 37.34 -18.57 -61.60
N ASP A 213 37.48 -19.73 -60.95
CA ASP A 213 37.86 -20.99 -61.62
C ASP A 213 36.80 -21.42 -62.64
N GLU A 214 35.51 -21.32 -62.32
CA GLU A 214 34.44 -21.57 -63.29
C GLU A 214 34.44 -20.55 -64.43
N ARG A 215 34.62 -19.25 -64.14
CA ARG A 215 34.75 -18.22 -65.18
C ARG A 215 35.93 -18.52 -66.12
N HIS A 216 37.09 -18.88 -65.58
CA HIS A 216 38.26 -19.25 -66.38
C HIS A 216 38.07 -20.52 -67.21
N LYS A 217 37.25 -21.48 -66.77
CA LYS A 217 36.86 -22.62 -67.61
C LYS A 217 35.98 -22.17 -68.78
N ARG A 218 34.98 -21.33 -68.52
CA ARG A 218 34.08 -20.80 -69.58
C ARG A 218 34.81 -19.91 -70.57
N ASP A 219 35.74 -19.07 -70.12
CA ASP A 219 36.54 -18.23 -71.00
C ASP A 219 37.45 -19.06 -71.91
N ARG A 220 38.04 -20.15 -71.40
CA ARG A 220 38.81 -21.11 -72.21
C ARG A 220 37.94 -21.78 -73.27
N GLU A 221 36.74 -22.24 -72.91
CA GLU A 221 35.79 -22.80 -73.87
C GLU A 221 35.40 -21.79 -74.96
N ILE A 222 35.14 -20.53 -74.57
CA ILE A 222 34.81 -19.45 -75.51
C ILE A 222 36.00 -19.14 -76.43
N GLN A 223 37.23 -19.16 -75.92
CA GLN A 223 38.43 -18.89 -76.70
C GLN A 223 38.75 -20.03 -77.68
N ASP A 224 38.53 -21.29 -77.27
CA ASP A 224 38.64 -22.45 -78.15
C ASP A 224 37.59 -22.42 -79.26
N LEU A 225 36.36 -22.01 -78.96
CA LEU A 225 35.31 -21.82 -79.97
C LEU A 225 35.65 -20.67 -80.93
N ARG A 226 36.18 -19.55 -80.42
CA ARG A 226 36.61 -18.42 -81.26
C ARG A 226 37.78 -18.77 -82.18
N SER A 227 38.76 -19.55 -81.70
CA SER A 227 39.88 -19.98 -82.54
C SER A 227 39.45 -20.95 -83.63
N ARG A 228 38.52 -21.87 -83.33
CA ARG A 228 37.91 -22.76 -84.34
C ARG A 228 37.16 -21.98 -85.40
N MET A 229 36.29 -21.04 -85.01
CA MET A 229 35.57 -20.20 -85.97
C MET A 229 36.50 -19.27 -86.77
N GLY A 230 37.58 -18.78 -86.16
CA GLY A 230 38.59 -17.96 -86.86
C GLY A 230 39.35 -18.74 -87.92
N ASN A 231 39.78 -19.97 -87.59
CA ASN A 231 40.43 -20.87 -88.54
C ASN A 231 39.48 -21.25 -89.69
N GLU A 232 38.23 -21.59 -89.37
CA GLU A 232 37.20 -21.89 -90.38
C GLU A 232 36.95 -20.69 -91.32
N GLN A 233 36.85 -19.46 -90.79
CA GLN A 233 36.70 -18.26 -91.62
C GLN A 233 37.91 -18.01 -92.52
N GLN A 234 39.12 -18.29 -92.04
CA GLN A 234 40.35 -18.07 -92.78
C GLN A 234 40.51 -19.12 -93.90
N ASP A 235 40.11 -20.36 -93.64
CA ASP A 235 40.03 -21.43 -94.63
C ASP A 235 39.00 -21.13 -95.72
N LEU A 236 37.80 -20.66 -95.34
CA LEU A 236 36.75 -20.20 -96.25
C LEU A 236 37.20 -19.01 -97.12
N HIS A 237 37.98 -18.09 -96.57
CA HIS A 237 38.49 -16.94 -97.31
C HIS A 237 39.58 -17.33 -98.34
N LEU A 238 40.45 -18.28 -97.99
CA LEU A 238 41.44 -18.85 -98.90
C LEU A 238 40.79 -19.69 -100.00
N GLU A 239 39.68 -20.37 -99.71
CA GLU A 239 38.87 -21.05 -100.71
C GLU A 239 38.19 -20.06 -101.68
N LEU A 240 37.63 -18.96 -101.18
CA LEU A 240 37.03 -17.91 -102.01
C LEU A 240 38.04 -17.27 -102.98
N GLN A 241 39.25 -16.95 -102.52
CA GLN A 241 40.32 -16.44 -103.40
C GLN A 241 40.81 -17.47 -104.44
N ARG A 242 40.78 -18.77 -104.11
CA ARG A 242 41.07 -19.83 -105.08
C ARG A 242 39.93 -20.00 -106.10
N LYS A 243 38.68 -19.84 -105.67
CA LYS A 243 37.49 -19.92 -106.53
C LYS A 243 37.36 -18.73 -107.49
N ASP A 244 37.76 -17.53 -107.07
CA ASP A 244 37.79 -16.35 -107.95
C ASP A 244 38.85 -16.44 -109.06
N ARG A 245 40.00 -17.07 -108.79
CA ARG A 245 40.99 -17.38 -109.84
C ARG A 245 40.48 -18.46 -110.79
N GLN A 246 39.79 -19.49 -110.28
CA GLN A 246 39.19 -20.55 -111.10
C GLN A 246 38.05 -20.04 -112.02
N LEU A 247 37.32 -19.00 -111.61
CA LEU A 247 36.28 -18.36 -112.43
C LEU A 247 36.82 -17.50 -113.59
N GLY A 248 38.08 -17.05 -113.50
CA GLY A 248 38.79 -16.41 -114.61
C GLY A 248 39.21 -17.40 -115.69
N ASP A 249 39.67 -18.58 -115.28
CA ASP A 249 40.13 -19.64 -116.17
C ASP A 249 38.96 -20.41 -116.82
N ALA A 250 37.86 -20.62 -116.09
CA ALA A 250 36.66 -21.33 -116.57
C ALA A 250 35.90 -20.59 -117.69
N ARG A 251 36.10 -19.28 -117.87
CA ARG A 251 35.58 -18.54 -119.04
C ARG A 251 36.31 -18.89 -120.34
N SER A 252 37.56 -19.34 -120.25
CA SER A 252 38.36 -19.80 -121.39
C SER A 252 38.06 -21.26 -121.76
N GLU A 253 37.54 -22.08 -120.84
CA GLU A 253 37.24 -23.50 -121.08
C GLU A 253 35.83 -23.76 -121.63
N SER A 254 34.94 -22.76 -121.64
CA SER A 254 33.62 -22.88 -122.26
C SER A 254 33.69 -23.12 -123.79
N ASP A 255 34.84 -22.86 -124.42
CA ASP A 255 35.11 -23.23 -125.82
C ASP A 255 35.52 -24.71 -125.98
N GLY A 256 35.80 -25.43 -124.88
CA GLY A 256 36.26 -26.83 -124.83
C GLY A 256 35.17 -27.87 -124.54
N LEU A 257 33.90 -27.48 -124.54
CA LEU A 257 32.73 -28.30 -124.17
C LEU A 257 32.41 -29.50 -125.10
N LYS A 258 33.29 -29.85 -126.04
CA LYS A 258 33.18 -31.07 -126.87
C LYS A 258 33.84 -32.31 -126.25
N GLY A 259 34.66 -32.15 -125.20
CA GLY A 259 35.32 -33.25 -124.49
C GLY A 259 34.56 -33.82 -123.27
N HIS A 260 33.35 -33.32 -122.98
CA HIS A 260 32.67 -33.58 -121.70
C HIS A 260 31.93 -34.93 -121.57
N LEU A 261 31.85 -35.76 -122.62
CA LEU A 261 31.02 -36.98 -122.57
C LEU A 261 31.65 -38.14 -121.76
N GLU A 262 32.98 -38.14 -121.57
CA GLU A 262 33.66 -39.19 -120.79
C GLU A 262 33.80 -38.86 -119.28
N ARG A 263 33.59 -37.60 -118.87
CA ARG A 263 33.71 -37.16 -117.45
C ARG A 263 32.44 -37.41 -116.62
N GLU A 264 31.28 -37.50 -117.25
CA GLU A 264 29.97 -37.72 -116.59
C GLU A 264 29.89 -39.03 -115.77
N ARG A 265 30.67 -40.06 -116.14
CA ARG A 265 30.66 -41.35 -115.43
C ARG A 265 31.49 -41.35 -114.13
N GLN A 266 32.48 -40.48 -114.00
CA GLN A 266 33.29 -40.33 -112.77
C GLN A 266 32.62 -39.39 -111.74
N LEU A 267 31.85 -38.41 -112.22
CA LEU A 267 31.13 -37.46 -111.36
C LEU A 267 30.04 -38.13 -110.50
N LYS A 268 29.35 -39.13 -111.07
CA LYS A 268 28.29 -39.90 -110.39
C LYS A 268 28.81 -40.70 -109.18
N SER A 269 30.04 -41.21 -109.24
CA SER A 269 30.66 -41.96 -108.15
C SER A 269 31.07 -41.05 -106.98
N CYS A 270 31.64 -39.88 -107.27
CA CYS A 270 32.07 -38.92 -106.26
C CYS A 270 30.90 -38.23 -105.53
N LEU A 271 29.77 -38.03 -106.23
CA LEU A 271 28.55 -37.48 -105.63
C LEU A 271 27.88 -38.49 -104.68
N GLN A 272 27.98 -39.80 -104.92
CA GLN A 272 27.43 -40.82 -104.02
C GLN A 272 28.20 -40.92 -102.70
N THR A 273 29.53 -40.77 -102.72
CA THR A 273 30.35 -40.71 -101.48
C THR A 273 30.12 -39.41 -100.70
N SER A 274 29.97 -38.27 -101.38
CA SER A 274 29.65 -37.00 -100.72
C SER A 274 28.25 -37.00 -100.09
N ILE A 275 27.25 -37.61 -100.74
CA ILE A 275 25.91 -37.80 -100.16
C ILE A 275 25.98 -38.75 -98.94
N ALA A 276 26.80 -39.80 -98.98
CA ALA A 276 26.99 -40.70 -97.84
C ALA A 276 27.63 -39.98 -96.64
N GLU A 277 28.66 -39.17 -96.87
CA GLU A 277 29.33 -38.37 -95.81
C GLU A 277 28.40 -37.30 -95.22
N LEU A 278 27.63 -36.60 -96.05
CA LEU A 278 26.63 -35.63 -95.60
C LEU A 278 25.48 -36.30 -94.85
N SER A 279 25.07 -37.52 -95.26
CA SER A 279 24.06 -38.29 -94.53
C SER A 279 24.57 -38.76 -93.17
N ALA A 280 25.84 -39.20 -93.08
CA ALA A 280 26.48 -39.57 -91.81
C ALA A 280 26.61 -38.36 -90.87
N SER A 281 27.02 -37.20 -91.41
CA SER A 281 27.01 -35.92 -90.70
C SER A 281 25.62 -35.57 -90.16
N ASN A 282 24.58 -35.65 -90.99
CA ASN A 282 23.20 -35.38 -90.58
C ASN A 282 22.72 -36.33 -89.47
N THR A 283 22.99 -37.64 -89.57
CA THR A 283 22.62 -38.58 -88.49
C THR A 283 23.35 -38.26 -87.18
N THR A 284 24.58 -37.76 -87.25
CA THR A 284 25.36 -37.35 -86.06
C THR A 284 24.82 -36.05 -85.45
N LEU A 285 24.41 -35.09 -86.28
CA LEU A 285 23.75 -33.86 -85.82
C LEU A 285 22.36 -34.14 -85.26
N GLU A 286 21.58 -35.03 -85.88
CA GLU A 286 20.29 -35.50 -85.37
C GLU A 286 20.45 -36.19 -84.01
N ALA A 287 21.50 -37.01 -83.83
CA ALA A 287 21.82 -37.61 -82.54
C ALA A 287 22.16 -36.57 -81.46
N LYS A 288 22.91 -35.51 -81.82
CA LYS A 288 23.20 -34.39 -80.90
C LYS A 288 21.95 -33.56 -80.57
N ILE A 289 21.09 -33.30 -81.55
CA ILE A 289 19.82 -32.60 -81.35
C ILE A 289 18.91 -33.41 -80.43
N ASN A 290 18.83 -34.72 -80.61
CA ASN A 290 18.03 -35.59 -79.74
C ASN A 290 18.61 -35.64 -78.31
N SER A 291 19.94 -35.67 -78.17
CA SER A 291 20.61 -35.58 -76.86
C SER A 291 20.31 -34.25 -76.15
N LEU A 292 20.47 -33.13 -76.83
CA LEU A 292 20.18 -31.80 -76.26
C LEU A 292 18.70 -31.62 -75.94
N ARG A 293 17.80 -32.15 -76.77
CA ARG A 293 16.36 -32.16 -76.49
C ARG A 293 16.06 -32.94 -75.21
N SER A 294 16.67 -34.12 -75.04
CA SER A 294 16.48 -34.91 -73.82
C SER A 294 17.01 -34.21 -72.56
N GLN A 295 18.12 -33.46 -72.67
CA GLN A 295 18.65 -32.66 -71.57
C GLN A 295 17.75 -31.47 -71.22
N LEU A 296 17.20 -30.78 -72.23
CA LEU A 296 16.24 -29.71 -72.02
C LEU A 296 14.97 -30.23 -71.37
N GLU A 297 14.43 -31.35 -71.85
CA GLU A 297 13.22 -31.97 -71.30
C GLU A 297 13.44 -32.44 -69.85
N PHE A 298 14.64 -32.93 -69.51
CA PHE A 298 15.03 -33.25 -68.14
C PHE A 298 15.09 -32.01 -67.23
N LEU A 299 15.77 -30.94 -67.67
CA LEU A 299 15.87 -29.70 -66.88
C LEU A 299 14.52 -28.98 -66.73
N GLU A 300 13.69 -29.01 -67.77
CA GLU A 300 12.35 -28.43 -67.73
C GLU A 300 11.44 -29.25 -66.79
N SER A 301 11.57 -30.58 -66.78
CA SER A 301 10.91 -31.45 -65.81
C SER A 301 11.37 -31.17 -64.36
N ASP A 302 12.66 -31.02 -64.11
CA ASP A 302 13.20 -30.68 -62.78
C ASP A 302 12.75 -29.29 -62.32
N SER A 303 12.77 -28.29 -63.21
CA SER A 303 12.30 -26.93 -62.92
C SER A 303 10.81 -26.92 -62.60
N LYS A 304 10.01 -27.69 -63.34
CA LYS A 304 8.57 -27.85 -63.10
C LYS A 304 8.28 -28.54 -61.77
N ALA A 305 9.00 -29.62 -61.46
CA ALA A 305 8.89 -30.32 -60.19
C ALA A 305 9.26 -29.41 -58.99
N GLN A 306 10.28 -28.57 -59.15
CA GLN A 306 10.61 -27.56 -58.14
C GLN A 306 9.49 -26.53 -57.98
N SER A 307 8.94 -25.99 -59.07
CA SER A 307 7.86 -25.01 -59.04
C SER A 307 6.59 -25.57 -58.36
N ASP A 308 6.23 -26.81 -58.67
CA ASP A 308 5.12 -27.53 -58.01
C ASP A 308 5.40 -27.74 -56.52
N SER A 309 6.65 -28.00 -56.13
CA SER A 309 7.03 -28.13 -54.71
C SER A 309 6.92 -26.79 -53.96
N PHE A 310 7.28 -25.67 -54.59
CA PHE A 310 7.12 -24.34 -54.02
C PHE A 310 5.65 -23.96 -53.84
N SER A 311 4.80 -24.21 -54.85
CA SER A 311 3.36 -23.95 -54.76
C SER A 311 2.71 -24.78 -53.65
N ASN A 312 3.09 -26.05 -53.51
CA ASN A 312 2.63 -26.89 -52.39
C ASN A 312 3.12 -26.38 -51.03
N MET A 313 4.38 -25.93 -50.94
CA MET A 313 4.94 -25.38 -49.69
C MET A 313 4.22 -24.07 -49.30
N GLU A 314 3.94 -23.21 -50.27
CA GLU A 314 3.20 -21.95 -50.10
C GLU A 314 1.75 -22.21 -49.66
N GLY A 315 1.06 -23.17 -50.30
CA GLY A 315 -0.28 -23.60 -49.89
C GLY A 315 -0.31 -24.10 -48.44
N ARG A 316 0.65 -24.95 -48.06
CA ARG A 316 0.78 -25.44 -46.68
C ARG A 316 1.06 -24.32 -45.67
N LEU A 317 1.88 -23.34 -46.05
CA LEU A 317 2.17 -22.18 -45.19
C LEU A 317 0.91 -21.33 -45.00
N GLN A 318 0.15 -21.09 -46.07
CA GLN A 318 -1.07 -20.30 -46.03
C GLN A 318 -2.17 -20.98 -45.20
N GLU A 319 -2.32 -22.31 -45.34
CA GLU A 319 -3.21 -23.10 -44.49
C GLU A 319 -2.79 -23.05 -43.02
N ALA A 320 -1.49 -23.16 -42.72
CA ALA A 320 -0.98 -23.08 -41.36
C ALA A 320 -1.22 -21.70 -40.72
N LEU A 321 -1.05 -20.61 -41.48
CA LEU A 321 -1.36 -19.25 -41.02
C LEU A 321 -2.85 -19.07 -40.76
N ALA A 322 -3.72 -19.52 -41.67
CA ALA A 322 -5.17 -19.45 -41.49
C ALA A 322 -5.65 -20.24 -40.25
N ALA A 323 -5.09 -21.44 -40.03
CA ALA A 323 -5.39 -22.24 -38.85
C ALA A 323 -4.90 -21.56 -37.55
N ALA A 324 -3.73 -20.93 -37.58
CA ALA A 324 -3.20 -20.18 -36.43
C ALA A 324 -4.08 -18.96 -36.09
N ASP A 325 -4.55 -18.21 -37.09
CA ASP A 325 -5.44 -17.07 -36.90
C ASP A 325 -6.81 -17.50 -36.36
N GLU A 326 -7.38 -18.59 -36.86
CA GLU A 326 -8.63 -19.15 -36.34
C GLU A 326 -8.47 -19.58 -34.87
N ALA A 327 -7.38 -20.24 -34.52
CA ALA A 327 -7.07 -20.64 -33.14
C ALA A 327 -6.94 -19.41 -32.23
N ARG A 328 -6.25 -18.36 -32.68
CA ARG A 328 -6.09 -17.09 -31.93
C ARG A 328 -7.43 -16.41 -31.68
N GLN A 329 -8.32 -16.36 -32.69
CA GLN A 329 -9.66 -15.79 -32.53
C GLN A 329 -10.52 -16.58 -31.54
N LYS A 330 -10.44 -17.92 -31.55
CA LYS A 330 -11.11 -18.78 -30.57
C LYS A 330 -10.62 -18.48 -29.15
N LEU A 331 -9.30 -18.40 -28.95
CA LEU A 331 -8.70 -18.07 -27.64
C LEU A 331 -9.15 -16.70 -27.10
N ILE A 332 -9.29 -15.69 -27.97
CA ILE A 332 -9.78 -14.37 -27.58
C ILE A 332 -11.25 -14.46 -27.11
N LYS A 333 -12.11 -15.17 -27.85
CA LYS A 333 -13.52 -15.36 -27.48
C LYS A 333 -13.66 -16.12 -26.16
N GLU A 334 -12.93 -17.22 -26.00
CA GLU A 334 -12.92 -18.00 -24.75
C GLU A 334 -12.48 -17.16 -23.55
N GLU A 335 -11.48 -16.28 -23.71
CA GLU A 335 -11.06 -15.37 -22.63
C GLU A 335 -12.17 -14.37 -22.25
N THR A 336 -12.89 -13.82 -23.24
CA THR A 336 -14.01 -12.92 -22.95
C THR A 336 -15.15 -13.64 -22.22
N GLU A 337 -15.48 -14.88 -22.62
CA GLU A 337 -16.50 -15.69 -21.95
C GLU A 337 -16.07 -16.09 -20.54
N ARG A 338 -14.80 -16.48 -20.35
CA ARG A 338 -14.25 -16.78 -19.03
C ARG A 338 -14.41 -15.60 -18.10
N ARG A 339 -14.10 -14.36 -18.52
CA ARG A 339 -14.29 -13.16 -17.69
C ARG A 339 -15.74 -12.97 -17.23
N VAL A 340 -16.70 -13.20 -18.13
CA VAL A 340 -18.13 -13.07 -17.82
C VAL A 340 -18.59 -14.16 -16.85
N LEU A 341 -18.26 -15.42 -17.14
CA LEU A 341 -18.62 -16.56 -16.30
C LEU A 341 -17.96 -16.48 -14.92
N PHE A 342 -16.69 -16.10 -14.89
CA PHE A 342 -15.93 -15.94 -13.66
C PHE A 342 -16.52 -14.83 -12.78
N ASN A 343 -16.91 -13.69 -13.36
CA ASN A 343 -17.59 -12.66 -12.58
C ASN A 343 -18.94 -13.16 -12.02
N LYS A 344 -19.74 -13.85 -12.82
CA LYS A 344 -21.02 -14.42 -12.37
C LYS A 344 -20.82 -15.42 -11.24
N TYR A 345 -19.78 -16.25 -11.32
CA TYR A 345 -19.39 -17.15 -10.23
C TYR A 345 -19.01 -16.40 -8.95
N GLN A 346 -18.24 -15.32 -9.08
CA GLN A 346 -17.86 -14.49 -7.94
C GLN A 346 -19.05 -13.76 -7.31
N GLU A 347 -20.02 -13.30 -8.11
CA GLU A 347 -21.26 -12.69 -7.61
C GLU A 347 -22.11 -13.69 -6.82
N LEU A 348 -22.19 -14.94 -7.28
CA LEU A 348 -22.90 -16.01 -6.57
C LEU A 348 -22.26 -16.35 -5.21
N ARG A 349 -20.93 -16.20 -5.09
CA ARG A 349 -20.22 -16.34 -3.80
C ARG A 349 -20.37 -15.13 -2.87
N GLY A 350 -20.94 -14.03 -3.35
CA GLY A 350 -21.09 -12.80 -2.58
C GLY A 350 -19.92 -11.82 -2.74
N ASN A 351 -20.26 -10.53 -2.73
CA ASN A 351 -19.29 -9.44 -2.89
C ASN A 351 -18.49 -9.14 -1.63
N ILE A 352 -19.04 -9.43 -0.45
CA ILE A 352 -18.31 -9.42 0.82
C ILE A 352 -18.14 -10.86 1.25
N ARG A 353 -16.90 -11.23 1.56
CA ARG A 353 -16.55 -12.52 2.17
C ARG A 353 -15.74 -12.30 3.43
N VAL A 354 -15.90 -13.20 4.39
CA VAL A 354 -15.21 -13.20 5.68
C VAL A 354 -14.57 -14.56 5.89
N MET A 355 -13.25 -14.56 6.09
CA MET A 355 -12.49 -15.77 6.39
C MET A 355 -11.81 -15.62 7.74
N CYS A 356 -11.85 -16.67 8.56
CA CYS A 356 -11.19 -16.70 9.85
C CYS A 356 -9.88 -17.49 9.77
N ARG A 357 -8.79 -16.94 10.29
CA ARG A 357 -7.51 -17.65 10.40
C ARG A 357 -7.05 -17.67 11.85
N VAL A 358 -6.79 -18.86 12.37
CA VAL A 358 -6.15 -19.04 13.67
C VAL A 358 -4.67 -19.27 13.44
N ARG A 359 -3.80 -18.47 14.06
CA ARG A 359 -2.34 -18.68 13.94
C ARG A 359 -1.86 -19.86 14.80
N PRO A 360 -0.71 -20.49 14.46
CA PRO A 360 0.02 -21.37 15.38
C PRO A 360 0.36 -20.68 16.70
N ALA A 361 0.39 -21.43 17.79
CA ALA A 361 0.99 -20.99 19.05
C ALA A 361 2.52 -20.96 18.89
N SER A 362 3.17 -19.88 19.31
CA SER A 362 4.64 -19.80 19.23
C SER A 362 5.27 -20.63 20.35
N ALA A 363 6.41 -21.29 20.09
CA ALA A 363 7.10 -22.12 21.08
C ALA A 363 7.54 -21.33 22.34
N ASP A 364 7.76 -20.02 22.21
CA ASP A 364 8.14 -19.13 23.31
C ASP A 364 6.96 -18.68 24.19
N GLU A 365 5.72 -18.90 23.73
CA GLU A 365 4.51 -18.49 24.45
C GLU A 365 4.13 -19.55 25.49
N ARG A 366 4.71 -19.47 26.70
CA ARG A 366 4.35 -20.30 27.89
C ARG A 366 2.94 -20.02 28.46
N CYS A 367 2.00 -19.59 27.61
CA CYS A 367 0.65 -19.23 28.00
C CYS A 367 -0.33 -20.36 27.68
N ARG A 368 -1.37 -20.49 28.51
CA ARG A 368 -2.46 -21.46 28.31
C ARG A 368 -3.16 -21.17 26.98
N GLN A 369 -3.44 -22.22 26.20
CA GLN A 369 -4.22 -22.10 24.96
C GLN A 369 -5.71 -21.97 25.27
N ALA A 370 -6.39 -21.16 24.46
CA ALA A 370 -7.84 -21.04 24.47
C ALA A 370 -8.48 -22.33 23.98
N GLY A 371 -9.67 -22.67 24.51
CA GLY A 371 -10.45 -23.79 24.01
C GLY A 371 -11.09 -23.46 22.66
N ILE A 372 -10.35 -23.59 21.57
CA ILE A 372 -10.85 -23.41 20.20
C ILE A 372 -11.04 -24.79 19.58
N SER A 373 -12.24 -25.06 19.07
CA SER A 373 -12.54 -26.29 18.33
C SER A 373 -13.11 -25.97 16.95
N PHE A 374 -12.78 -26.83 15.99
CA PHE A 374 -13.24 -26.77 14.60
C PHE A 374 -14.12 -28.00 14.37
N PRO A 375 -15.44 -27.92 14.64
CA PRO A 375 -16.33 -29.08 14.59
C PRO A 375 -16.65 -29.54 13.16
N ASP A 376 -16.33 -28.71 12.16
CA ASP A 376 -16.67 -28.94 10.77
C ASP A 376 -15.44 -29.32 9.92
N ASP A 377 -15.30 -30.62 9.64
CA ASP A 377 -14.26 -31.17 8.77
C ASP A 377 -14.63 -31.09 7.27
N LYS A 378 -15.89 -30.81 6.90
CA LYS A 378 -16.36 -30.92 5.50
C LYS A 378 -16.41 -29.58 4.79
N THR A 379 -16.95 -28.56 5.43
CA THR A 379 -17.09 -27.21 4.86
C THR A 379 -16.07 -26.23 5.43
N SER A 380 -15.41 -26.58 6.54
CA SER A 380 -14.47 -25.72 7.28
C SER A 380 -15.05 -24.32 7.51
N ALA A 381 -16.35 -24.21 7.78
CA ALA A 381 -17.05 -22.93 7.91
C ALA A 381 -17.25 -22.51 9.38
N GLU A 382 -17.18 -23.47 10.32
CA GLU A 382 -17.51 -23.25 11.72
C GLU A 382 -16.28 -23.20 12.64
N ILE A 383 -16.32 -22.26 13.60
CA ILE A 383 -15.37 -22.16 14.71
C ILE A 383 -16.13 -22.02 16.02
N VAL A 384 -15.76 -22.83 17.01
CA VAL A 384 -16.35 -22.76 18.36
C VAL A 384 -15.29 -22.32 19.35
N LEU A 385 -15.57 -21.21 20.03
CA LEU A 385 -14.71 -20.64 21.07
C LEU A 385 -15.29 -20.92 22.45
N ALA A 386 -14.54 -21.61 23.30
CA ALA A 386 -14.87 -21.77 24.71
C ALA A 386 -14.63 -20.45 25.46
N GLY A 387 -15.66 -19.93 26.10
CA GLY A 387 -15.63 -18.74 26.92
C GLY A 387 -14.81 -18.90 28.21
N PRO A 388 -14.64 -17.80 28.97
CA PRO A 388 -13.89 -17.81 30.21
C PRO A 388 -14.50 -18.78 31.21
N GLU A 389 -13.67 -19.35 32.08
CA GLU A 389 -14.11 -20.23 33.17
C GLU A 389 -15.01 -19.46 34.15
N GLU A 390 -16.28 -19.84 34.24
CA GLU A 390 -17.21 -19.36 35.24
C GLU A 390 -17.29 -20.39 36.37
N ARG A 391 -17.01 -19.96 37.60
CA ARG A 391 -17.20 -20.79 38.81
C ARG A 391 -18.55 -20.49 39.42
N ASN A 392 -19.42 -21.49 39.44
CA ASN A 392 -20.68 -21.38 40.16
C ASN A 392 -20.44 -21.45 41.67
N SER A 393 -21.40 -20.98 42.47
CA SER A 393 -21.33 -20.95 43.95
C SER A 393 -21.06 -22.32 44.59
N LEU A 394 -21.29 -23.40 43.84
CA LEU A 394 -21.08 -24.82 44.21
C LEU A 394 -19.68 -25.36 43.81
N GLY A 395 -18.77 -24.52 43.31
CA GLY A 395 -17.42 -24.93 42.92
C GLY A 395 -17.30 -25.62 41.55
N ALA A 396 -18.42 -25.84 40.84
CA ALA A 396 -18.41 -26.36 39.47
C ALA A 396 -17.90 -25.30 38.50
N VAL A 397 -16.88 -25.65 37.70
CA VAL A 397 -16.33 -24.82 36.62
C VAL A 397 -17.12 -25.12 35.35
N SER A 398 -17.82 -24.13 34.81
CA SER A 398 -18.51 -24.21 33.51
C SER A 398 -17.87 -23.25 32.51
N ARG A 399 -17.87 -23.62 31.23
CA ARG A 399 -17.45 -22.75 30.13
C ARG A 399 -18.60 -22.62 29.14
N LYS A 400 -18.92 -21.38 28.77
CA LYS A 400 -19.93 -21.10 27.75
C LYS A 400 -19.29 -21.17 26.37
N ASN A 401 -19.83 -21.98 25.47
CA ASN A 401 -19.35 -22.07 24.09
C ASN A 401 -19.99 -20.99 23.22
N TYR A 402 -19.19 -20.37 22.36
CA TYR A 402 -19.60 -19.38 21.38
C TYR A 402 -19.31 -19.92 19.96
N PRO A 403 -20.33 -20.44 19.26
CA PRO A 403 -20.19 -20.84 17.86
C PRO A 403 -20.21 -19.61 16.94
N PHE A 404 -19.38 -19.64 15.91
CA PHE A 404 -19.33 -18.65 14.83
C PHE A 404 -19.20 -19.38 13.48
N GLU A 405 -19.81 -18.81 12.45
CA GLU A 405 -19.83 -19.33 11.08
C GLU A 405 -19.34 -18.24 10.11
N PHE A 406 -18.51 -18.64 9.15
CA PHE A 406 -17.88 -17.78 8.15
C PHE A 406 -17.74 -18.52 6.81
N ASP A 407 -17.36 -17.80 5.74
CA ASP A 407 -17.14 -18.42 4.42
C ASP A 407 -16.07 -19.52 4.45
N ARG A 408 -15.01 -19.32 5.25
CA ARG A 408 -13.96 -20.33 5.50
C ARG A 408 -13.22 -20.04 6.79
N VAL A 409 -12.86 -21.09 7.53
CA VAL A 409 -12.08 -21.08 8.76
C VAL A 409 -10.83 -21.91 8.54
N PHE A 410 -9.67 -21.31 8.78
CA PHE A 410 -8.35 -21.92 8.65
C PHE A 410 -7.80 -22.28 10.05
N PRO A 411 -7.64 -23.58 10.34
CA PRO A 411 -6.98 -24.05 11.55
C PRO A 411 -5.49 -23.66 11.58
N PRO A 412 -4.83 -23.76 12.76
CA PRO A 412 -3.43 -23.38 12.92
C PRO A 412 -2.43 -24.11 12.02
N ALA A 413 -2.75 -25.30 11.53
CA ALA A 413 -1.86 -26.10 10.68
C ALA A 413 -1.77 -25.58 9.23
N VAL A 414 -2.66 -24.67 8.82
CA VAL A 414 -2.77 -24.24 7.43
C VAL A 414 -1.70 -23.19 7.08
N GLU A 415 -0.97 -23.46 6.01
CA GLU A 415 0.08 -22.57 5.48
C GLU A 415 -0.48 -21.43 4.62
N ASN A 416 0.35 -20.41 4.38
CA ASN A 416 -0.02 -19.24 3.56
C ASN A 416 -0.40 -19.61 2.12
N GLU A 417 0.15 -20.71 1.58
CA GLU A 417 -0.14 -21.17 0.22
C GLU A 417 -1.59 -21.61 0.03
N GLU A 418 -2.09 -22.44 0.94
CA GLU A 418 -3.47 -22.94 0.86
C GLU A 418 -4.47 -21.77 1.04
N ILE A 419 -4.15 -20.82 1.93
CA ILE A 419 -4.94 -19.60 2.12
C ILE A 419 -4.96 -18.76 0.84
N PHE A 420 -3.82 -18.66 0.15
CA PHE A 420 -3.72 -17.94 -1.11
C PHE A 420 -4.58 -18.56 -2.21
N GLY A 421 -4.85 -19.87 -2.18
CA GLY A 421 -5.76 -20.54 -3.13
C GLY A 421 -7.16 -19.91 -3.19
N GLU A 422 -7.70 -19.44 -2.07
CA GLU A 422 -8.98 -18.72 -2.03
C GLU A 422 -8.87 -17.27 -2.52
N ILE A 423 -7.73 -16.63 -2.27
CA ILE A 423 -7.43 -15.26 -2.65
C ILE A 423 -7.14 -15.15 -4.15
N ALA A 424 -6.59 -16.20 -4.76
CA ALA A 424 -6.23 -16.25 -6.17
C ALA A 424 -7.41 -15.82 -7.07
N GLN A 425 -8.64 -16.22 -6.72
CA GLN A 425 -9.85 -15.85 -7.46
C GLN A 425 -10.16 -14.33 -7.38
N LEU A 426 -9.83 -13.68 -6.26
CA LEU A 426 -9.96 -12.24 -6.11
C LEU A 426 -8.87 -11.51 -6.90
N VAL A 427 -7.65 -12.03 -6.87
CA VAL A 427 -6.54 -11.49 -7.67
C VAL A 427 -6.88 -11.56 -9.17
N GLN A 428 -7.46 -12.67 -9.63
CA GLN A 428 -7.96 -12.79 -10.99
C GLN A 428 -9.08 -11.77 -11.29
N SER A 429 -9.96 -11.50 -10.34
CA SER A 429 -11.00 -10.46 -10.51
C SER A 429 -10.38 -9.07 -10.71
N ALA A 430 -9.25 -8.77 -10.05
CA ALA A 430 -8.55 -7.50 -10.26
C ALA A 430 -7.95 -7.41 -11.67
N LEU A 431 -7.38 -8.49 -12.20
CA LEU A 431 -6.93 -8.57 -13.60
C LEU A 431 -8.09 -8.37 -14.59
N ASP A 432 -9.27 -8.90 -14.28
CA ASP A 432 -10.47 -8.78 -15.12
C ASP A 432 -11.08 -7.36 -15.12
N GLY A 433 -10.52 -6.41 -14.36
CA GLY A 433 -10.93 -5.01 -14.31
C GLY A 433 -11.91 -4.66 -13.19
N TYR A 434 -11.92 -5.43 -12.09
CA TYR A 434 -12.72 -5.14 -10.91
C TYR A 434 -11.88 -4.50 -9.80
N ASN A 435 -12.54 -3.72 -8.95
CA ASN A 435 -11.94 -3.28 -7.69
C ASN A 435 -12.01 -4.45 -6.69
N VAL A 436 -10.91 -4.68 -6.01
CA VAL A 436 -10.75 -5.74 -5.04
C VAL A 436 -10.12 -5.18 -3.78
N CYS A 437 -10.64 -5.57 -2.63
CA CYS A 437 -10.12 -5.16 -1.34
C CYS A 437 -9.97 -6.36 -0.44
N ILE A 438 -8.76 -6.63 0.01
CA ILE A 438 -8.46 -7.71 0.95
C ILE A 438 -7.84 -7.08 2.17
N PHE A 439 -8.45 -7.24 3.33
CA PHE A 439 -7.95 -6.65 4.56
C PHE A 439 -7.88 -7.63 5.72
N CYS A 440 -6.78 -7.56 6.47
CA CYS A 440 -6.59 -8.34 7.70
C CYS A 440 -7.04 -7.52 8.90
N TYR A 441 -7.90 -8.09 9.74
CA TYR A 441 -8.41 -7.51 10.98
C TYR A 441 -8.13 -8.42 12.17
N GLY A 442 -7.80 -7.85 13.32
CA GLY A 442 -7.58 -8.59 14.56
C GLY A 442 -6.60 -7.88 15.48
N GLN A 443 -6.41 -8.42 16.68
CA GLN A 443 -5.52 -7.81 17.66
C GLN A 443 -4.04 -7.83 17.26
N THR A 444 -3.22 -7.02 17.89
CA THR A 444 -1.75 -7.12 17.76
C THR A 444 -1.27 -8.53 18.15
N GLY A 445 -0.31 -9.05 17.37
CA GLY A 445 0.22 -10.41 17.57
C GLY A 445 -0.69 -11.55 17.08
N SER A 446 -1.81 -11.28 16.39
CA SER A 446 -2.66 -12.34 15.83
C SER A 446 -2.22 -12.89 14.47
N GLY A 447 -1.21 -12.30 13.82
CA GLY A 447 -0.66 -12.78 12.54
C GLY A 447 -1.05 -11.98 11.29
N LYS A 448 -1.61 -10.77 11.43
CA LYS A 448 -2.00 -9.90 10.30
C LYS A 448 -0.85 -9.60 9.32
N THR A 449 0.23 -9.02 9.83
CA THR A 449 1.42 -8.65 9.04
C THR A 449 2.13 -9.88 8.47
N TYR A 450 2.17 -10.99 9.22
CA TYR A 450 2.70 -12.27 8.71
C TYR A 450 1.87 -12.78 7.53
N THR A 451 0.54 -12.69 7.59
CA THR A 451 -0.30 -13.10 6.47
C THR A 451 -0.11 -12.19 5.25
N MET A 452 -0.02 -10.88 5.45
CA MET A 452 -0.06 -9.91 4.35
C MET A 452 1.31 -9.67 3.70
N SER A 453 2.33 -9.41 4.50
CA SER A 453 3.60 -8.81 4.05
C SER A 453 4.83 -9.66 4.35
N SER A 454 4.68 -10.89 4.87
CA SER A 454 5.81 -11.82 4.97
C SER A 454 6.34 -12.16 3.57
N LYS A 455 7.53 -12.75 3.49
CA LYS A 455 8.13 -13.19 2.22
C LYS A 455 7.22 -14.15 1.45
N ASP A 456 6.49 -14.98 2.17
CA ASP A 456 5.52 -15.96 1.66
C ASP A 456 4.06 -15.48 1.84
N GLY A 457 3.85 -14.20 2.09
CA GLY A 457 2.56 -13.60 2.39
C GLY A 457 1.71 -13.32 1.14
N MET A 458 0.56 -12.71 1.35
CA MET A 458 -0.40 -12.46 0.28
C MET A 458 0.08 -11.45 -0.75
N ILE A 459 0.85 -10.41 -0.35
CA ILE A 459 1.35 -9.42 -1.32
C ILE A 459 2.33 -10.06 -2.32
N PRO A 460 3.43 -10.74 -1.89
CA PRO A 460 4.32 -11.40 -2.84
C PRO A 460 3.60 -12.43 -3.71
N ARG A 461 2.79 -13.32 -3.11
CA ARG A 461 2.07 -14.37 -3.85
C ARG A 461 1.08 -13.80 -4.88
N ALA A 462 0.34 -12.74 -4.52
CA ALA A 462 -0.55 -12.05 -5.45
C ALA A 462 0.24 -11.48 -6.63
N THR A 463 1.37 -10.82 -6.38
CA THR A 463 2.17 -10.25 -7.47
C THR A 463 2.77 -11.31 -8.39
N HIS A 464 3.28 -12.43 -7.85
CA HIS A 464 3.75 -13.56 -8.65
C HIS A 464 2.65 -14.13 -9.55
N MET A 465 1.47 -14.42 -8.98
CA MET A 465 0.33 -14.89 -9.76
C MET A 465 -0.06 -13.90 -10.87
N ILE A 466 -0.04 -12.61 -10.57
CA ILE A 466 -0.39 -11.58 -11.55
C ILE A 466 0.60 -11.61 -12.73
N TYR A 467 1.91 -11.67 -12.49
CA TYR A 467 2.89 -11.76 -13.58
C TYR A 467 2.71 -13.04 -14.40
N ASP A 468 2.56 -14.20 -13.75
CA ASP A 468 2.34 -15.47 -14.45
C ASP A 468 1.08 -15.42 -15.33
N THR A 469 0.05 -14.70 -14.88
CA THR A 469 -1.19 -14.54 -15.62
C THR A 469 -1.05 -13.52 -16.74
N MET A 470 -0.30 -12.42 -16.54
CA MET A 470 0.01 -11.44 -17.58
C MET A 470 0.73 -12.10 -18.75
N THR A 471 1.76 -12.91 -18.50
CA THR A 471 2.48 -13.64 -19.56
C THR A 471 1.56 -14.58 -20.35
N LYS A 472 0.62 -15.28 -19.69
CA LYS A 472 -0.38 -16.12 -20.38
C LYS A 472 -1.39 -15.31 -21.18
N LEU A 473 -1.65 -14.06 -20.80
CA LEU A 473 -2.60 -13.17 -21.46
C LEU A 473 -1.99 -12.49 -22.70
N GLU A 474 -0.66 -12.41 -22.81
CA GLU A 474 0.04 -11.92 -24.01
C GLU A 474 -0.28 -12.76 -25.26
N GLU A 475 -0.35 -14.09 -25.12
CA GLU A 475 -0.79 -15.01 -26.19
C GLU A 475 -2.22 -14.70 -26.69
N LYS A 476 -3.04 -14.12 -25.81
CA LYS A 476 -4.42 -13.70 -26.08
C LYS A 476 -4.51 -12.22 -26.49
N SER A 477 -3.39 -11.62 -26.89
CA SER A 477 -3.28 -10.22 -27.35
C SER A 477 -3.59 -9.16 -26.29
N TRP A 478 -3.43 -9.49 -25.00
CA TRP A 478 -3.53 -8.52 -23.91
C TRP A 478 -2.15 -8.06 -23.47
N GLU A 479 -1.99 -6.75 -23.35
CA GLU A 479 -0.84 -6.11 -22.74
C GLU A 479 -1.26 -5.46 -21.42
N TYR A 480 -0.48 -5.66 -20.36
CA TYR A 480 -0.79 -5.11 -19.04
C TYR A 480 0.35 -4.25 -18.48
N THR A 481 -0.04 -3.16 -17.80
CA THR A 481 0.87 -2.35 -16.98
C THR A 481 0.46 -2.44 -15.52
N MET A 482 1.45 -2.59 -14.63
CA MET A 482 1.26 -2.74 -13.19
C MET A 482 1.90 -1.58 -12.43
N GLU A 483 1.09 -0.86 -11.66
CA GLU A 483 1.53 0.28 -10.84
C GLU A 483 1.31 -0.01 -9.36
N GLY A 484 2.35 0.10 -8.54
CA GLY A 484 2.31 -0.10 -7.09
C GLY A 484 2.42 1.21 -6.31
N SER A 485 1.64 1.34 -5.25
CA SER A 485 1.75 2.42 -4.25
C SER A 485 1.61 1.84 -2.85
N PHE A 486 2.30 2.41 -1.85
CA PHE A 486 2.22 1.93 -0.47
C PHE A 486 2.04 3.09 0.49
N VAL A 487 0.90 3.13 1.17
CA VAL A 487 0.50 4.23 2.05
C VAL A 487 0.19 3.74 3.45
N GLU A 488 0.57 4.53 4.44
CA GLU A 488 0.25 4.34 5.85
C GLU A 488 -0.79 5.37 6.29
N VAL A 489 -1.89 4.92 6.91
CA VAL A 489 -2.82 5.76 7.66
C VAL A 489 -2.43 5.72 9.12
N TYR A 490 -1.89 6.81 9.64
CA TYR A 490 -1.50 6.95 11.03
C TYR A 490 -2.03 8.27 11.58
N ASN A 491 -2.71 8.21 12.73
CA ASN A 491 -3.25 9.40 13.39
C ASN A 491 -4.18 10.27 12.50
N GLU A 492 -5.00 9.63 11.65
CA GLU A 492 -5.86 10.30 10.65
C GLU A 492 -5.10 11.16 9.61
N GLU A 493 -3.81 10.85 9.40
CA GLU A 493 -2.98 11.40 8.34
C GLU A 493 -2.46 10.28 7.43
N LEU A 494 -2.24 10.61 6.15
CA LEU A 494 -1.64 9.72 5.16
C LEU A 494 -0.14 9.98 5.11
N ASN A 495 0.65 8.91 5.15
CA ASN A 495 2.10 8.93 4.94
C ASN A 495 2.45 8.01 3.78
N ASP A 496 3.31 8.47 2.88
CA ASP A 496 3.85 7.65 1.79
C ASP A 496 4.99 6.80 2.34
N LEU A 497 4.85 5.47 2.25
CA LEU A 497 5.88 4.55 2.74
C LEU A 497 7.01 4.33 1.71
N LEU A 498 6.86 4.82 0.48
CA LEU A 498 7.85 4.72 -0.59
C LEU A 498 8.62 6.02 -0.80
N ALA A 499 8.23 7.13 -0.19
CA ALA A 499 9.02 8.36 -0.23
C ALA A 499 10.13 8.34 0.84
N PRO A 500 11.36 8.81 0.55
CA PRO A 500 12.38 8.97 1.57
C PRO A 500 11.91 9.97 2.63
N ASN A 501 12.10 9.61 3.91
CA ASN A 501 11.77 10.45 5.07
C ASN A 501 12.79 11.60 5.22
N ASP A 502 12.95 12.45 4.20
CA ASP A 502 13.76 13.67 4.31
C ASP A 502 12.97 14.74 5.05
N ARG A 503 12.91 14.59 6.37
CA ARG A 503 12.45 15.64 7.31
C ARG A 503 13.51 16.73 7.53
N ALA A 504 14.45 16.89 6.59
CA ALA A 504 15.48 17.91 6.63
C ALA A 504 15.17 18.99 5.58
N GLY A 505 14.53 20.06 6.03
CA GLY A 505 14.76 21.40 5.44
C GLY A 505 13.75 21.95 4.45
N ASP A 506 12.89 21.17 3.79
CA ASP A 506 11.97 21.74 2.79
C ASP A 506 10.50 21.64 3.23
N ALA A 507 9.96 22.79 3.64
CA ALA A 507 8.61 22.99 4.19
C ALA A 507 7.47 22.81 3.14
N ARG A 508 7.64 21.91 2.16
CA ARG A 508 6.65 21.57 1.13
C ARG A 508 6.68 20.09 0.72
N SER A 509 6.85 19.15 1.64
CA SER A 509 6.37 17.79 1.37
C SER A 509 4.88 17.88 1.03
N ARG A 510 4.50 17.74 -0.24
CA ARG A 510 3.12 17.95 -0.69
C ARG A 510 2.21 17.02 0.10
N LYS A 511 1.25 17.59 0.83
CA LYS A 511 0.30 16.81 1.64
C LYS A 511 -0.42 15.81 0.73
N LEU A 512 -0.49 14.56 1.18
CA LEU A 512 -1.24 13.52 0.46
C LEU A 512 -2.73 13.80 0.56
N GLU A 513 -3.41 13.79 -0.58
CA GLU A 513 -4.85 14.08 -0.66
C GLU A 513 -5.59 12.95 -1.37
N ILE A 514 -6.71 12.51 -0.79
CA ILE A 514 -7.58 11.48 -1.35
C ILE A 514 -8.52 12.14 -2.36
N ARG A 515 -8.49 11.66 -3.61
CA ARG A 515 -9.39 12.10 -4.69
C ARG A 515 -10.21 10.93 -5.21
N HIS A 516 -11.50 11.16 -5.36
CA HIS A 516 -12.45 10.19 -5.88
C HIS A 516 -12.83 10.54 -7.31
N ASP A 517 -12.74 9.56 -8.20
CA ASP A 517 -13.31 9.63 -9.54
C ASP A 517 -14.70 8.99 -9.51
N GLU A 518 -15.75 9.80 -9.57
CA GLU A 518 -17.14 9.31 -9.54
C GLU A 518 -17.54 8.55 -10.80
N SER A 519 -16.89 8.85 -11.94
CA SER A 519 -17.18 8.23 -13.23
C SER A 519 -16.57 6.83 -13.32
N ARG A 520 -15.33 6.67 -12.86
CA ARG A 520 -14.62 5.39 -12.83
C ARG A 520 -14.88 4.59 -11.55
N LYS A 521 -15.49 5.21 -10.53
CA LYS A 521 -15.65 4.63 -9.19
C LYS A 521 -14.31 4.16 -8.63
N GLN A 522 -13.31 5.02 -8.69
CA GLN A 522 -11.95 4.75 -8.25
C GLN A 522 -11.45 5.83 -7.29
N THR A 523 -10.53 5.43 -6.40
CA THR A 523 -9.85 6.34 -5.48
C THR A 523 -8.39 6.46 -5.89
N THR A 524 -7.90 7.70 -5.99
CA THR A 524 -6.49 8.01 -6.26
C THR A 524 -5.96 8.89 -5.14
N ILE A 525 -4.68 8.74 -4.80
CA ILE A 525 -4.00 9.57 -3.81
C ILE A 525 -3.08 10.52 -4.56
N LEU A 526 -3.37 11.81 -4.51
CA LEU A 526 -2.51 12.84 -5.09
C LEU A 526 -1.22 12.96 -4.28
N ASN A 527 -0.12 13.22 -4.99
CA ASN A 527 1.23 13.34 -4.42
C ASN A 527 1.80 12.05 -3.80
N CYS A 528 1.14 10.90 -3.99
CA CYS A 528 1.68 9.60 -3.62
C CYS A 528 2.66 9.12 -4.69
N ARG A 529 3.84 8.65 -4.27
CA ARG A 529 4.80 7.99 -5.16
C ARG A 529 4.18 6.69 -5.67
N THR A 530 4.10 6.59 -6.99
CA THR A 530 3.70 5.37 -7.71
C THR A 530 4.93 4.79 -8.39
N VAL A 531 5.14 3.48 -8.30
CA VAL A 531 6.27 2.77 -8.89
C VAL A 531 5.75 1.77 -9.92
N GLN A 532 6.34 1.77 -11.12
CA GLN A 532 6.07 0.74 -12.13
C GLN A 532 6.67 -0.59 -11.68
N LEU A 533 5.86 -1.63 -11.69
CA LEU A 533 6.20 -2.98 -11.25
C LEU A 533 6.41 -3.86 -12.49
N ASN A 534 7.66 -3.93 -12.93
CA ASN A 534 8.04 -4.69 -14.14
C ASN A 534 8.54 -6.11 -13.84
N SER A 535 8.73 -6.45 -12.55
CA SER A 535 9.24 -7.76 -12.13
C SER A 535 8.91 -8.06 -10.66
N ALA A 536 8.78 -9.35 -10.32
CA ALA A 536 8.51 -9.79 -8.94
C ALA A 536 9.56 -9.29 -7.91
N PRO A 537 10.88 -9.29 -8.18
CA PRO A 537 11.86 -8.74 -7.24
C PRO A 537 11.69 -7.25 -6.94
N SER A 538 11.04 -6.49 -7.84
CA SER A 538 10.76 -5.08 -7.59
C SER A 538 9.73 -4.88 -6.49
N VAL A 539 8.78 -5.81 -6.35
CA VAL A 539 7.77 -5.80 -5.27
C VAL A 539 8.42 -6.08 -3.93
N GLU A 540 9.31 -7.07 -3.85
CA GLU A 540 10.06 -7.37 -2.63
C GLU A 540 10.87 -6.16 -2.15
N ARG A 541 11.50 -5.44 -3.08
CA ARG A 541 12.24 -4.21 -2.77
C ARG A 541 11.35 -3.12 -2.19
N ILE A 542 10.16 -2.91 -2.77
CA ILE A 542 9.15 -1.96 -2.28
C ILE A 542 8.66 -2.36 -0.88
N LEU A 543 8.41 -3.65 -0.64
CA LEU A 543 8.01 -4.15 0.69
C LEU A 543 9.11 -3.92 1.73
N GLN A 544 10.37 -4.19 1.38
CA GLN A 544 11.52 -3.93 2.26
C GLN A 544 11.71 -2.44 2.53
N GLU A 545 11.60 -1.59 1.51
CA GLU A 545 11.69 -0.13 1.64
C GLU A 545 10.58 0.41 2.56
N ALA A 546 9.34 -0.01 2.32
CA ALA A 546 8.20 0.37 3.15
C ALA A 546 8.36 -0.10 4.60
N GLN A 547 8.82 -1.34 4.82
CA GLN A 547 9.07 -1.87 6.15
C GLN A 547 10.18 -1.10 6.88
N ARG A 548 11.24 -0.70 6.16
CA ARG A 548 12.32 0.14 6.69
C ARG A 548 11.82 1.54 7.05
N ASN A 549 11.04 2.17 6.17
CA ASN A 549 10.49 3.49 6.43
C ASN A 549 9.51 3.47 7.61
N ARG A 550 8.75 2.37 7.75
CA ARG A 550 7.87 2.11 8.90
C ARG A 550 8.65 1.87 10.20
N SER A 551 9.79 1.18 10.15
CA SER A 551 10.61 0.88 11.35
C SER A 551 11.43 2.08 11.83
N VAL A 552 11.99 2.90 10.94
CA VAL A 552 12.70 4.14 11.29
C VAL A 552 11.78 5.15 11.99
N ALA A 553 10.49 5.14 11.64
CA ALA A 553 9.49 5.94 12.37
C ALA A 553 9.13 5.36 13.76
N ALA A 554 9.33 4.05 13.97
CA ALA A 554 9.04 3.36 15.23
C ALA A 554 10.11 3.59 16.31
N THR A 555 11.40 3.64 15.93
CA THR A 555 12.53 3.80 16.87
C THR A 555 12.58 5.13 17.61
N LYS A 556 11.77 6.13 17.23
CA LYS A 556 11.70 7.42 17.92
C LYS A 556 10.81 7.48 19.17
N ALA A 557 9.92 6.50 19.44
CA ALA A 557 9.20 6.37 20.73
C ALA A 557 8.14 5.24 20.82
N ASN A 558 7.83 4.45 19.77
CA ASN A 558 6.63 3.59 19.76
C ASN A 558 6.75 2.32 18.90
N GLU A 559 6.11 1.24 19.36
CA GLU A 559 5.75 0.07 18.54
C GLU A 559 4.70 0.48 17.48
N ARG A 560 5.17 1.11 16.39
CA ARG A 560 4.31 1.80 15.41
C ARG A 560 3.56 0.85 14.46
N SER A 561 4.11 -0.33 14.19
CA SER A 561 3.53 -1.29 13.22
C SER A 561 2.18 -1.87 13.65
N SER A 562 1.89 -1.91 14.95
CA SER A 562 0.59 -2.31 15.49
C SER A 562 -0.44 -1.17 15.50
N ARG A 563 0.02 0.06 15.28
CA ARG A 563 -0.71 1.31 15.54
C ARG A 563 -1.01 2.13 14.28
N SER A 564 -0.72 1.59 13.10
CA SER A 564 -1.03 2.23 11.83
C SER A 564 -1.64 1.23 10.86
N HIS A 565 -2.49 1.71 9.96
CA HIS A 565 -3.03 0.89 8.88
C HIS A 565 -2.15 1.03 7.65
N SER A 566 -1.75 -0.09 7.08
CA SER A 566 -0.93 -0.13 5.88
C SER A 566 -1.79 -0.56 4.70
N VAL A 567 -1.74 0.20 3.61
CA VAL A 567 -2.52 -0.06 2.39
C VAL A 567 -1.55 -0.15 1.22
N PHE A 568 -1.36 -1.36 0.71
CA PHE A 568 -0.68 -1.60 -0.55
C PHE A 568 -1.71 -1.58 -1.68
N ILE A 569 -1.54 -0.64 -2.60
CA ILE A 569 -2.45 -0.39 -3.73
C ILE A 569 -1.75 -0.85 -4.99
N LEU A 570 -2.33 -1.84 -5.66
CA LEU A 570 -1.87 -2.35 -6.92
C LEU A 570 -2.89 -2.01 -8.00
N LYS A 571 -2.48 -1.21 -8.98
CA LYS A 571 -3.31 -0.82 -10.10
C LYS A 571 -2.89 -1.60 -11.34
N LEU A 572 -3.86 -2.24 -11.97
CA LEU A 572 -3.69 -3.11 -13.12
C LEU A 572 -4.46 -2.49 -14.28
N VAL A 573 -3.75 -2.14 -15.36
CA VAL A 573 -4.37 -1.62 -16.59
C VAL A 573 -4.04 -2.61 -17.70
N GLY A 574 -5.07 -3.18 -18.31
CA GLY A 574 -4.95 -4.10 -19.44
C GLY A 574 -5.56 -3.50 -20.71
N GLU A 575 -4.88 -3.65 -21.83
CA GLU A 575 -5.36 -3.27 -23.16
C GLU A 575 -5.22 -4.46 -24.10
N ASN A 576 -6.28 -4.78 -24.84
CA ASN A 576 -6.25 -5.84 -25.83
C ASN A 576 -6.04 -5.26 -27.22
N ALA A 577 -4.88 -5.50 -27.82
CA ALA A 577 -4.51 -4.94 -29.12
C ALA A 577 -5.40 -5.44 -30.27
N ALA A 578 -5.99 -6.63 -30.16
CA ALA A 578 -6.82 -7.23 -31.21
C ALA A 578 -8.29 -6.73 -31.18
N THR A 579 -8.82 -6.41 -30.00
CA THR A 579 -10.23 -6.01 -29.81
C THR A 579 -10.40 -4.53 -29.47
N GLY A 580 -9.32 -3.84 -29.08
CA GLY A 580 -9.37 -2.47 -28.54
C GLY A 580 -10.04 -2.36 -27.16
N GLU A 581 -10.29 -3.50 -26.48
CA GLU A 581 -10.87 -3.51 -25.14
C GLU A 581 -9.83 -3.04 -24.12
N ARG A 582 -10.21 -2.09 -23.27
CA ARG A 582 -9.40 -1.65 -22.13
C ARG A 582 -10.11 -1.95 -20.82
N CYS A 583 -9.41 -2.59 -19.90
CA CYS A 583 -9.86 -2.85 -18.54
C CYS A 583 -8.88 -2.28 -17.52
N GLU A 584 -9.42 -1.88 -16.37
CA GLU A 584 -8.61 -1.37 -15.27
C GLU A 584 -9.17 -1.87 -13.94
N GLY A 585 -8.33 -2.53 -13.16
CA GLY A 585 -8.67 -3.04 -11.84
C GLY A 585 -7.72 -2.50 -10.78
N THR A 586 -8.20 -2.45 -9.55
CA THR A 586 -7.40 -2.03 -8.39
C THR A 586 -7.48 -3.09 -7.32
N LEU A 587 -6.34 -3.65 -6.92
CA LEU A 587 -6.21 -4.57 -5.80
C LEU A 587 -5.64 -3.84 -4.59
N ASN A 588 -6.44 -3.70 -3.55
CA ASN A 588 -6.04 -3.11 -2.28
C ASN A 588 -5.77 -4.22 -1.27
N LEU A 589 -4.52 -4.32 -0.81
CA LEU A 589 -4.07 -5.27 0.21
C LEU A 589 -3.77 -4.49 1.49
N VAL A 590 -4.61 -4.68 2.50
CA VAL A 590 -4.66 -3.84 3.70
C VAL A 590 -4.27 -4.63 4.96
N ASP A 591 -3.29 -4.14 5.70
CA ASP A 591 -2.94 -4.60 7.04
C ASP A 591 -3.45 -3.56 8.05
N LEU A 592 -4.58 -3.85 8.69
CA LEU A 592 -5.17 -2.92 9.66
C LEU A 592 -4.40 -2.92 10.97
N ALA A 593 -4.47 -1.81 11.71
CA ALA A 593 -3.96 -1.70 13.07
C ALA A 593 -4.65 -2.72 14.01
N GLY A 594 -4.05 -2.93 15.20
CA GLY A 594 -4.61 -3.77 16.25
C GLY A 594 -6.02 -3.34 16.65
N SER A 595 -6.93 -4.31 16.78
CA SER A 595 -8.32 -4.10 17.20
C SER A 595 -8.54 -4.10 18.71
N GLU A 596 -7.48 -4.34 19.49
CA GLU A 596 -7.56 -4.43 20.94
C GLU A 596 -8.00 -3.11 21.59
N ARG A 597 -8.88 -3.22 22.60
CA ARG A 597 -9.36 -2.06 23.35
C ARG A 597 -8.38 -1.70 24.46
N LEU A 598 -8.05 -0.43 24.59
CA LEU A 598 -7.37 0.07 25.79
C LEU A 598 -8.27 -0.13 27.01
N LYS A 599 -7.85 -0.98 27.96
CA LYS A 599 -8.28 -0.87 29.35
C LYS A 599 -7.31 0.05 30.06
N HIS A 600 -7.77 1.23 30.49
CA HIS A 600 -7.08 2.12 31.43
C HIS A 600 -5.55 2.14 31.30
N SER A 601 -5.01 2.47 30.12
CA SER A 601 -3.60 2.85 30.06
C SER A 601 -3.49 4.23 30.71
N GLU A 602 -2.66 4.36 31.75
CA GLU A 602 -2.25 5.64 32.38
C GLU A 602 -1.40 6.52 31.42
N ALA A 603 -1.59 6.38 30.11
CA ALA A 603 -0.89 7.13 29.09
C ALA A 603 -1.51 8.52 29.00
N GLU A 604 -0.89 9.52 29.61
CA GLU A 604 -1.30 10.92 29.51
C GLU A 604 -0.84 11.56 28.18
N GLY A 605 -1.61 12.54 27.67
CA GLY A 605 -1.18 13.39 26.55
C GLY A 605 -1.36 12.82 25.13
N GLU A 606 -0.34 12.96 24.29
CA GLU A 606 -0.40 12.65 22.84
C GLU A 606 -0.64 11.15 22.55
N ARG A 607 -0.13 10.26 23.40
CA ARG A 607 -0.28 8.81 23.24
C ARG A 607 -1.73 8.34 23.43
N MET A 608 -2.51 9.06 24.24
CA MET A 608 -3.94 8.85 24.38
C MET A 608 -4.69 9.27 23.11
N ARG A 609 -4.35 10.44 22.54
CA ARG A 609 -4.95 10.93 21.28
C ARG A 609 -4.63 10.00 20.10
N GLU A 610 -3.38 9.56 19.99
CA GLU A 610 -2.95 8.55 19.01
C GLU A 610 -3.84 7.31 19.09
N THR A 611 -4.00 6.75 20.29
CA THR A 611 -4.76 5.50 20.45
C THR A 611 -6.26 5.68 20.24
N GLN A 612 -6.81 6.86 20.57
CA GLN A 612 -8.18 7.22 20.21
C GLN A 612 -8.37 7.26 18.69
N ASN A 613 -7.42 7.82 17.95
CA ASN A 613 -7.50 7.92 16.49
C ASN A 613 -7.39 6.55 15.80
N ILE A 614 -6.55 5.65 16.32
CA ILE A 614 -6.47 4.27 15.82
C ILE A 614 -7.81 3.54 15.99
N ASN A 615 -8.38 3.56 17.20
CA ASN A 615 -9.67 2.93 17.46
C ASN A 615 -10.84 3.61 16.73
N ARG A 616 -10.75 4.93 16.51
CA ARG A 616 -11.74 5.68 15.74
C ARG A 616 -11.83 5.17 14.31
N SER A 617 -10.70 4.99 13.63
CA SER A 617 -10.68 4.50 12.24
C SER A 617 -11.33 3.11 12.08
N LEU A 618 -11.05 2.17 13.00
CA LEU A 618 -11.67 0.83 13.02
C LEU A 618 -13.16 0.88 13.38
N SER A 619 -13.57 1.76 14.30
CA SER A 619 -14.98 1.96 14.65
C SER A 619 -15.76 2.52 13.45
N CYS A 620 -15.22 3.54 12.77
CA CYS A 620 -15.80 4.11 11.56
C CYS A 620 -15.91 3.06 10.44
N LEU A 621 -14.93 2.17 10.30
CA LEU A 621 -15.00 1.06 9.36
C LEU A 621 -16.18 0.14 9.67
N GLY A 622 -16.40 -0.19 10.94
CA GLY A 622 -17.56 -0.97 11.37
C GLY A 622 -18.90 -0.27 11.12
N ASP A 623 -18.96 1.05 11.31
CA ASP A 623 -20.16 1.85 11.04
C ASP A 623 -20.47 1.91 9.54
N VAL A 624 -19.44 2.03 8.70
CA VAL A 624 -19.57 2.02 7.23
C VAL A 624 -20.09 0.68 6.74
N ILE A 625 -19.52 -0.44 7.21
CA ILE A 625 -19.97 -1.78 6.82
C ILE A 625 -21.40 -2.03 7.30
N GLU A 626 -21.76 -1.59 8.50
CA GLU A 626 -23.14 -1.68 9.00
C GLU A 626 -24.13 -0.86 8.16
N ALA A 627 -23.77 0.38 7.84
CA ALA A 627 -24.58 1.25 6.99
C ALA A 627 -24.77 0.65 5.60
N LEU A 628 -23.74 0.02 5.05
CA LEU A 628 -23.78 -0.72 3.79
C LEU A 628 -24.72 -1.93 3.86
N GLY A 629 -24.58 -2.78 4.89
CA GLY A 629 -25.42 -3.95 5.07
C GLY A 629 -26.90 -3.64 5.31
N ARG A 630 -27.20 -2.47 5.89
CA ARG A 630 -28.58 -1.97 6.08
C ARG A 630 -29.16 -1.28 4.83
N GLY A 631 -28.34 -1.06 3.78
CA GLY A 631 -28.76 -0.28 2.61
C GLY A 631 -29.06 1.19 2.92
N SER A 632 -28.36 1.79 3.88
CA SER A 632 -28.55 3.20 4.25
C SER A 632 -28.26 4.14 3.07
N GLY A 633 -29.12 5.13 2.85
CA GLY A 633 -28.92 6.12 1.78
C GLY A 633 -27.69 7.00 1.97
N HIS A 634 -27.25 7.21 3.22
CA HIS A 634 -26.00 7.90 3.54
C HIS A 634 -25.03 6.93 4.25
N ILE A 635 -23.82 6.82 3.72
CA ILE A 635 -22.74 6.00 4.26
C ILE A 635 -21.60 6.93 4.70
N PRO A 636 -21.17 6.88 5.97
CA PRO A 636 -20.27 7.88 6.55
C PRO A 636 -18.77 7.64 6.23
N TYR A 637 -18.43 7.46 4.95
CA TYR A 637 -17.04 7.19 4.53
C TYR A 637 -16.05 8.27 4.96
N ARG A 638 -16.49 9.53 5.09
CA ARG A 638 -15.65 10.68 5.45
C ARG A 638 -15.26 10.75 6.94
N ASN A 639 -15.81 9.90 7.79
CA ASN A 639 -15.57 9.96 9.25
C ASN A 639 -14.14 9.59 9.65
N SER A 640 -13.43 8.83 8.79
CA SER A 640 -12.00 8.51 8.91
C SER A 640 -11.33 8.54 7.54
N LYS A 641 -10.02 8.86 7.50
CA LYS A 641 -9.20 8.77 6.28
C LYS A 641 -9.14 7.36 5.71
N LEU A 642 -9.15 6.34 6.57
CA LEU A 642 -9.14 4.93 6.13
C LEU A 642 -10.41 4.60 5.34
N THR A 643 -11.58 4.91 5.90
CA THR A 643 -12.87 4.65 5.26
C THR A 643 -13.08 5.51 4.02
N HIS A 644 -12.52 6.73 4.01
CA HIS A 644 -12.54 7.59 2.84
C HIS A 644 -11.69 7.01 1.72
N LEU A 645 -10.48 6.55 2.03
CA LEU A 645 -9.59 5.90 1.07
C LEU A 645 -10.25 4.65 0.46
N LEU A 646 -10.84 3.81 1.31
CA LEU A 646 -11.45 2.54 0.93
C LEU A 646 -12.91 2.67 0.44
N GLN A 647 -13.42 3.88 0.20
CA GLN A 647 -14.83 4.10 -0.16
C GLN A 647 -15.29 3.23 -1.34
N TYR A 648 -14.55 3.23 -2.45
CA TYR A 648 -14.85 2.41 -3.62
C TYR A 648 -14.27 0.98 -3.56
N SER A 649 -13.61 0.65 -2.45
CA SER A 649 -13.06 -0.68 -2.15
C SER A 649 -13.99 -1.48 -1.23
N LEU A 650 -14.88 -0.80 -0.49
CA LEU A 650 -15.86 -1.39 0.43
C LEU A 650 -17.29 -1.35 -0.09
N GLY A 651 -17.61 -0.49 -1.07
CA GLY A 651 -18.95 -0.36 -1.63
C GLY A 651 -18.96 -0.31 -3.16
N GLY A 652 -20.12 -0.63 -3.75
CA GLY A 652 -20.33 -0.56 -5.20
C GLY A 652 -19.71 -1.75 -5.96
N ASN A 653 -18.91 -1.46 -6.99
CA ASN A 653 -18.26 -2.45 -7.86
C ASN A 653 -16.98 -3.08 -7.25
N SER A 654 -16.99 -3.36 -5.96
CA SER A 654 -15.83 -3.95 -5.29
C SER A 654 -16.14 -5.36 -4.81
N LYS A 655 -15.13 -6.22 -4.90
CA LYS A 655 -15.11 -7.52 -4.23
C LYS A 655 -14.23 -7.40 -3.00
N THR A 656 -14.83 -7.57 -1.83
CA THR A 656 -14.19 -7.33 -0.55
C THR A 656 -14.03 -8.64 0.23
N LEU A 657 -12.82 -8.92 0.70
CA LEU A 657 -12.52 -10.04 1.58
C LEU A 657 -11.93 -9.52 2.90
N MET A 658 -12.58 -9.86 3.99
CA MET A 658 -12.08 -9.63 5.34
C MET A 658 -11.46 -10.92 5.87
N PHE A 659 -10.18 -10.88 6.21
CA PHE A 659 -9.59 -11.89 7.07
C PHE A 659 -9.70 -11.46 8.54
N VAL A 660 -10.31 -12.29 9.38
CA VAL A 660 -10.21 -12.16 10.84
C VAL A 660 -9.09 -13.05 11.36
N MET A 661 -8.05 -12.42 11.92
CA MET A 661 -6.86 -13.08 12.45
C MET A 661 -7.01 -13.27 13.96
N VAL A 662 -6.96 -14.52 14.41
CA VAL A 662 -7.22 -14.93 15.78
C VAL A 662 -5.97 -15.53 16.42
N SER A 663 -5.72 -15.17 17.68
CA SER A 663 -4.67 -15.78 18.49
C SER A 663 -5.23 -16.98 19.27
N PRO A 664 -4.48 -18.10 19.37
CA PRO A 664 -4.92 -19.28 20.10
C PRO A 664 -4.73 -19.17 21.63
N LEU A 665 -4.33 -18.00 22.16
CA LEU A 665 -3.98 -17.84 23.58
C LEU A 665 -5.20 -17.50 24.44
N GLU A 666 -5.31 -18.10 25.63
CA GLU A 666 -6.37 -17.83 26.60
C GLU A 666 -6.35 -16.37 27.09
N THR A 667 -5.16 -15.76 27.21
CA THR A 667 -5.00 -14.35 27.57
C THR A 667 -5.65 -13.40 26.57
N HIS A 668 -5.80 -13.84 25.32
CA HIS A 668 -6.36 -13.10 24.21
C HIS A 668 -7.84 -13.42 23.96
N LEU A 669 -8.46 -14.26 24.80
CA LEU A 669 -9.82 -14.75 24.61
C LEU A 669 -10.85 -13.62 24.45
N LYS A 670 -10.73 -12.57 25.26
CA LYS A 670 -11.66 -11.42 25.22
C LYS A 670 -11.59 -10.69 23.88
N GLU A 671 -10.40 -10.44 23.37
CA GLU A 671 -10.18 -9.72 22.11
C GLU A 671 -10.43 -10.61 20.88
N THR A 672 -10.22 -11.92 21.02
CA THR A 672 -10.63 -12.91 20.02
C THR A 672 -12.15 -12.90 19.85
N LEU A 673 -12.89 -12.91 20.97
CA LEU A 673 -14.35 -12.90 20.95
C LEU A 673 -14.92 -11.58 20.40
N THR A 674 -14.30 -10.43 20.67
CA THR A 674 -14.70 -9.16 20.03
C THR A 674 -14.44 -9.18 18.53
N SER A 675 -13.30 -9.74 18.10
CA SER A 675 -12.93 -9.83 16.68
C SER A 675 -13.88 -10.75 15.90
N LEU A 676 -14.22 -11.92 16.45
CA LEU A 676 -15.16 -12.86 15.84
C LEU A 676 -16.59 -12.29 15.75
N ARG A 677 -17.05 -11.56 16.77
CA ARG A 677 -18.34 -10.86 16.73
C ARG A 677 -18.37 -9.77 15.67
N PHE A 678 -17.29 -9.02 15.51
CA PHE A 678 -17.17 -8.03 14.45
C PHE A 678 -17.20 -8.70 13.08
N ALA A 679 -16.41 -9.76 12.88
CA ALA A 679 -16.41 -10.55 11.65
C ALA A 679 -17.81 -11.11 11.31
N THR A 680 -18.56 -11.58 12.30
CA THR A 680 -19.94 -12.07 12.12
C THR A 680 -20.86 -10.97 11.60
N LYS A 681 -20.69 -9.75 12.12
CA LYS A 681 -21.44 -8.58 11.66
C LYS A 681 -21.13 -8.27 10.19
N VAL A 682 -19.87 -8.36 9.76
CA VAL A 682 -19.45 -8.16 8.37
C VAL A 682 -19.97 -9.27 7.46
N HIS A 683 -19.88 -10.53 7.89
CA HIS A 683 -20.34 -11.69 7.14
C HIS A 683 -21.83 -11.59 6.78
N ASN A 684 -22.65 -11.08 7.71
CA ASN A 684 -24.08 -10.94 7.49
C ASN A 684 -24.46 -9.73 6.61
N THR A 685 -23.49 -8.90 6.17
CA THR A 685 -23.77 -7.75 5.31
C THR A 685 -23.83 -8.13 3.83
N HIS A 686 -24.90 -7.70 3.15
CA HIS A 686 -25.10 -7.94 1.72
C HIS A 686 -25.02 -6.62 0.96
N ILE A 687 -24.09 -6.52 0.01
CA ILE A 687 -23.93 -5.36 -0.88
C ILE A 687 -24.32 -5.78 -2.30
N GLY A 688 -25.03 -4.90 -3.03
CA GLY A 688 -25.49 -5.13 -4.41
C GLY A 688 -24.37 -5.47 -5.41
N THR A 689 -24.74 -5.81 -6.65
CA THR A 689 -23.84 -6.40 -7.66
C THR A 689 -22.73 -5.47 -8.18
N ALA A 690 -21.55 -6.06 -8.42
CA ALA A 690 -20.36 -5.35 -8.89
C ALA A 690 -20.29 -5.31 -10.45
N LYS A 691 -20.09 -4.13 -11.06
CA LYS A 691 -19.95 -3.93 -12.52
C LYS A 691 -18.57 -3.52 -13.05
N ALA A 692 -17.91 -4.36 -13.86
CA ALA A 692 -16.86 -4.03 -14.86
C ALA A 692 -16.53 -2.56 -15.16
N ALA A 693 -15.33 -2.05 -14.84
CA ALA A 693 -14.82 -0.80 -15.42
C ALA A 693 -14.25 -1.04 -16.84
N LYS A 694 -15.13 -1.29 -17.81
CA LYS A 694 -14.76 -1.53 -19.22
C LYS A 694 -14.99 -0.29 -20.08
N ARG A 695 -14.03 0.01 -20.96
CA ARG A 695 -14.20 0.98 -22.04
C ARG A 695 -13.73 0.35 -23.34
N ILE A 696 -14.54 0.49 -24.38
CA ILE A 696 -14.16 0.19 -25.75
C ILE A 696 -13.60 1.48 -26.31
N ARG A 697 -12.33 1.45 -26.76
CA ARG A 697 -11.76 2.60 -27.48
C ARG A 697 -12.57 2.74 -28.78
N ALA A 698 -13.18 3.91 -29.00
CA ALA A 698 -13.83 4.17 -30.29
C ALA A 698 -12.76 4.09 -31.39
N PRO A 699 -13.03 3.41 -32.52
CA PRO A 699 -12.09 3.42 -33.64
C PRO A 699 -11.86 4.88 -34.07
N GLU A 700 -10.59 5.27 -34.17
CA GLU A 700 -10.15 6.59 -34.64
C GLU A 700 -10.50 6.83 -36.11
#